data_AF-A0A0V0VSX4-F1
#
_entry.id   AF-A0A0V0VSX4-F1
#
_cell.length_a   1.000
_cell.length_b   1.000
_cell.length_c   1.000
_cell.angle_alpha   90.00
_cell.angle_beta   90.00
_cell.angle_gamma   90.00
#
_symmetry.space_group_name_H-M   'P 1'
#
loop_
_entity.id
_entity.type
_entity.pdbx_description
1 polymer ?
#
loop_
_entity_poly.entity_id
_entity_poly.type
_entity_poly.pdbx_seq_one_letter_code
_entity_poly.pdbx_strand_id
1 'polypeptide(L)'
;LMAAALLSYCFFLLFFFHQVFPDGVPVLNLPSGVKSYSGQVKETGNFVNISPQLRVVEGTGPICSYALKENGKDEWGSEVAFYATVTDKNFGTATLHLKPDFVLSCAHATHRLDIAAVHCDSKKMSDSALVEIHVKDINNHSPKFSSGLQTVFVDEGRIYEEILKLSATDADCGYPYGEICRYEITNSGTPFTIVEAGILRNVVPLNYSNAHTYVLSVVAYDCGMRQSEPLLVTVKVNPVCSRGLTQVKSRLHYSPSSGLLPVVADAKLKLCNELCAPDKIWANVKLDSTNIGRGCDRDTYSVEFLKKNCGANERTVELLPPAGKLQFEEGGNDSILANELKFDTGEVYVFDGMHNSISVPYDLIKPTDIPEIFSLSFWMKHERPPKHKGHAKEHIFCMADDRRSNRHHFSVYVKNCKLEMLYRRVHSSNGKNDFEPAEWRWHVPEVCDDRWHYYSFNMRHLKVQLYVDGQSYELKEEPEILDDWPLHASKYSKTRTMIGACWHGQTQTIGQYFKGSLMGMTFLEGQNEKVDVFQCAQKCDEQLQFLDLDLLQPEEQVMFSRDGSELTLVAVGLADYNDLLHRIVYVNSRSRPTPGDRFVTLTTTVKCAANNDTQTMPPTTVEIAVLDREPSSPTVRQSTPLSLNITGQLELSYPSSSVERGVNIFPDLSMKVGHSDPNLQQVPKIQWCRIGAKPPLDKSREDFSSPANLIVALKLDFEHLNDALFLKGLGHVDDYQGILRQIHYFSSRPTEFTSRTFVLECSLMDDSGDSGNSQFMVKVNIEVPRPPPIRGYQREDNEIEEEEEEEEGIVAATSKSHMPHQMTLQKLEWDPPQPKYEPSALSVVHLSGYDGYMYSKGTPNKTGVSGMTIIAVVGSCFAIVTLLVAVARLRGSRTRGRKRVADEHDEDDDGEAEDGEEELSDDEEAILPHVRSGDRIRQTSGLEWDDSTLHDSLVNLNCKHTYR
;
A
#
# COMPACT_ATOMS: atom_id res chain seq x y z
N LEU A 1 -43.50 -66.17 62.31
CA LEU A 1 -42.67 -65.72 61.15
C LEU A 1 -41.22 -66.21 61.16
N MET A 2 -40.49 -66.25 62.30
CA MET A 2 -39.07 -66.67 62.30
C MET A 2 -38.75 -68.03 61.63
N ALA A 3 -39.67 -69.01 61.67
CA ALA A 3 -39.49 -70.30 60.99
C ALA A 3 -39.37 -70.20 59.45
N ALA A 4 -39.92 -69.16 58.82
CA ALA A 4 -39.79 -68.95 57.37
C ALA A 4 -38.42 -68.35 56.98
N ALA A 5 -37.81 -67.57 57.88
CA ALA A 5 -36.50 -66.96 57.63
C ALA A 5 -35.37 -68.00 57.62
N LEU A 6 -35.41 -68.98 58.54
CA LEU A 6 -34.39 -70.04 58.62
C LEU A 6 -34.39 -70.97 57.40
N LEU A 7 -35.56 -71.32 56.86
CA LEU A 7 -35.66 -72.10 55.63
C LEU A 7 -35.12 -71.32 54.41
N SER A 8 -35.36 -70.01 54.34
CA SER A 8 -34.76 -69.15 53.32
C SER A 8 -33.24 -69.07 53.44
N TYR A 9 -32.71 -68.98 54.67
CA TYR A 9 -31.26 -68.92 54.92
C TYR A 9 -30.55 -70.23 54.55
N CYS A 10 -31.14 -71.39 54.84
CA CYS A 10 -30.62 -72.68 54.37
C CYS A 10 -30.67 -72.80 52.84
N PHE A 11 -31.72 -72.31 52.18
CA PHE A 11 -31.78 -72.30 50.71
C PHE A 11 -30.72 -71.37 50.09
N PHE A 12 -30.48 -70.18 50.67
CA PHE A 12 -29.44 -69.27 50.18
C PHE A 12 -28.02 -69.82 50.35
N LEU A 13 -27.74 -70.51 51.47
CA LEU A 13 -26.44 -71.16 51.71
C LEU A 13 -26.22 -72.43 50.88
N LEU A 14 -27.29 -73.03 50.32
CA LEU A 14 -27.20 -74.15 49.37
C LEU A 14 -27.21 -73.72 47.89
N PHE A 15 -27.55 -72.46 47.57
CA PHE A 15 -27.58 -71.94 46.20
C PHE A 15 -26.33 -71.16 45.77
N PHE A 16 -25.40 -70.86 46.68
CA PHE A 16 -24.01 -70.62 46.29
C PHE A 16 -23.35 -71.97 45.96
N PHE A 17 -23.65 -72.44 44.75
CA PHE A 17 -23.11 -73.66 44.18
C PHE A 17 -21.59 -73.74 44.39
N HIS A 18 -21.13 -74.85 44.98
CA HIS A 18 -19.96 -75.50 44.39
C HIS A 18 -20.27 -75.67 42.90
N GLN A 19 -19.62 -74.87 42.05
CA GLN A 19 -19.47 -75.31 40.67
C GLN A 19 -18.56 -76.54 40.74
N VAL A 20 -19.18 -77.71 40.60
CA VAL A 20 -18.49 -78.98 40.46
C VAL A 20 -17.88 -78.98 39.06
N PHE A 21 -16.78 -78.25 38.92
CA PHE A 21 -15.94 -78.29 37.73
C PHE A 21 -15.51 -79.75 37.52
N PRO A 22 -15.70 -80.33 36.33
CA PRO A 22 -15.39 -81.74 36.11
C PRO A 22 -13.88 -81.97 36.31
N ASP A 23 -13.53 -82.90 37.21
CA ASP A 23 -12.20 -83.02 37.82
C ASP A 23 -11.03 -82.73 36.86
N GLY A 24 -10.31 -81.64 37.11
CA GLY A 24 -9.13 -81.23 36.36
C GLY A 24 -9.40 -80.60 34.99
N VAL A 25 -10.58 -80.02 34.70
CA VAL A 25 -10.77 -79.10 33.57
C VAL A 25 -10.57 -77.65 34.03
N PRO A 26 -9.66 -76.87 33.41
CA PRO A 26 -9.45 -75.46 33.77
C PRO A 26 -10.48 -74.53 33.13
N VAL A 27 -10.78 -73.39 33.75
CA VAL A 27 -11.78 -72.42 33.24
C VAL A 27 -11.18 -71.02 33.15
N LEU A 28 -11.30 -70.37 31.98
CA LEU A 28 -10.78 -69.02 31.75
C LEU A 28 -11.62 -67.96 32.48
N ASN A 29 -10.95 -67.04 33.17
CA ASN A 29 -11.55 -66.01 34.01
C ASN A 29 -11.77 -64.72 33.21
N LEU A 30 -12.74 -64.75 32.31
CA LEU A 30 -13.23 -63.58 31.57
C LEU A 30 -14.32 -62.84 32.40
N PRO A 31 -14.21 -61.52 32.62
CA PRO A 31 -15.24 -60.74 33.31
C PRO A 31 -16.59 -60.76 32.59
N SER A 32 -17.69 -60.81 33.35
CA SER A 32 -19.05 -60.83 32.81
C SER A 32 -19.32 -59.69 31.83
N GLY A 33 -19.59 -60.05 30.57
CA GLY A 33 -19.83 -59.10 29.47
C GLY A 33 -18.67 -58.98 28.47
N VAL A 34 -17.46 -59.37 28.85
CA VAL A 34 -16.29 -59.47 27.96
C VAL A 34 -16.36 -60.79 27.19
N LYS A 35 -16.23 -60.75 25.86
CA LYS A 35 -16.31 -61.94 24.97
C LYS A 35 -14.97 -62.39 24.39
N SER A 36 -13.95 -61.55 24.50
CA SER A 36 -12.61 -61.76 23.94
C SER A 36 -11.59 -60.95 24.73
N TYR A 37 -10.33 -61.37 24.66
CA TYR A 37 -9.18 -60.60 25.10
C TYR A 37 -8.74 -59.64 23.99
N SER A 38 -8.31 -58.42 24.34
CA SER A 38 -7.67 -57.49 23.42
C SER A 38 -6.20 -57.33 23.79
N GLY A 39 -5.32 -57.52 22.80
CA GLY A 39 -3.87 -57.35 22.92
C GLY A 39 -3.37 -56.14 22.13
N GLN A 40 -2.33 -55.47 22.62
CA GLN A 40 -1.60 -54.45 21.87
C GLN A 40 -0.10 -54.71 21.94
N VAL A 41 0.57 -54.58 20.80
CA VAL A 41 2.02 -54.81 20.64
C VAL A 41 2.57 -53.79 19.64
N LYS A 42 3.80 -53.28 19.84
CA LYS A 42 4.45 -52.44 18.83
C LYS A 42 5.05 -53.33 17.73
N GLU A 43 5.24 -52.81 16.52
CA GLU A 43 5.86 -53.58 15.43
C GLU A 43 7.22 -54.19 15.83
N THR A 44 8.12 -53.40 16.43
CA THR A 44 9.40 -53.88 17.00
C THR A 44 9.30 -54.34 18.46
N GLY A 45 8.11 -54.74 18.92
CA GLY A 45 7.82 -55.06 20.31
C GLY A 45 7.60 -56.56 20.57
N ASN A 46 8.39 -57.15 21.47
CA ASN A 46 8.29 -58.58 21.75
C ASN A 46 7.20 -58.95 22.78
N PHE A 47 6.59 -57.98 23.47
CA PHE A 47 5.61 -58.18 24.53
C PHE A 47 4.22 -57.67 24.14
N VAL A 48 3.19 -58.51 24.31
CA VAL A 48 1.80 -58.14 24.04
C VAL A 48 1.11 -57.74 25.34
N ASN A 49 0.68 -56.48 25.42
CA ASN A 49 -0.12 -55.96 26.51
C ASN A 49 -1.58 -56.42 26.35
N ILE A 50 -2.00 -57.44 27.11
CA ILE A 50 -3.35 -58.04 27.03
C ILE A 50 -4.27 -57.52 28.14
N SER A 51 -5.48 -57.12 27.77
CA SER A 51 -6.57 -56.77 28.67
C SER A 51 -7.85 -57.55 28.32
N PRO A 52 -8.57 -58.14 29.29
CA PRO A 52 -8.16 -58.35 30.69
C PRO A 52 -6.97 -59.33 30.80
N GLN A 53 -6.31 -59.40 31.96
CA GLN A 53 -5.15 -60.29 32.14
C GLN A 53 -5.53 -61.78 31.98
N LEU A 54 -4.70 -62.55 31.28
CA LEU A 54 -4.85 -64.01 31.18
C LEU A 54 -4.67 -64.65 32.56
N ARG A 55 -5.71 -65.34 33.03
CA ARG A 55 -5.76 -66.10 34.30
C ARG A 55 -6.95 -67.09 34.28
N VAL A 56 -6.99 -68.03 35.22
CA VAL A 56 -8.12 -68.98 35.38
C VAL A 56 -9.01 -68.66 36.58
N VAL A 57 -10.13 -69.37 36.71
CA VAL A 57 -11.00 -69.31 37.89
C VAL A 57 -10.32 -70.05 39.05
N GLU A 58 -10.36 -69.47 40.24
CA GLU A 58 -9.74 -70.06 41.44
C GLU A 58 -10.27 -71.47 41.71
N GLY A 59 -9.35 -72.39 42.03
CA GLY A 59 -9.67 -73.82 42.18
C GLY A 59 -9.71 -74.63 40.88
N THR A 60 -9.55 -74.02 39.70
CA THR A 60 -9.51 -74.74 38.40
C THR A 60 -8.09 -74.95 37.82
N GLY A 61 -7.06 -74.47 38.52
CA GLY A 61 -5.66 -74.80 38.28
C GLY A 61 -5.19 -76.05 39.05
N PRO A 62 -3.90 -76.45 38.94
CA PRO A 62 -2.80 -75.65 38.41
C PRO A 62 -2.64 -75.73 36.88
N ILE A 63 -2.22 -74.61 36.27
CA ILE A 63 -1.98 -74.44 34.84
C ILE A 63 -0.49 -74.55 34.54
N CYS A 64 -0.13 -75.36 33.55
CA CYS A 64 1.28 -75.57 33.15
C CYS A 64 1.64 -74.90 31.83
N SER A 65 0.67 -74.66 30.95
CA SER A 65 0.84 -73.94 29.69
C SER A 65 -0.50 -73.39 29.21
N TYR A 66 -0.45 -72.52 28.22
CA TYR A 66 -1.60 -72.16 27.40
C TYR A 66 -1.39 -72.72 25.99
N ALA A 67 -2.42 -73.34 25.42
CA ALA A 67 -2.47 -73.71 24.03
C ALA A 67 -2.97 -72.53 23.21
N LEU A 68 -2.33 -72.29 22.06
CA LEU A 68 -2.73 -71.27 21.10
C LEU A 68 -2.92 -71.91 19.73
N LYS A 69 -3.89 -71.40 18.98
CA LYS A 69 -4.05 -71.60 17.54
C LYS A 69 -4.52 -70.31 16.88
N GLU A 70 -4.43 -70.23 15.56
CA GLU A 70 -5.03 -69.13 14.81
C GLU A 70 -6.54 -69.37 14.66
N ASN A 71 -7.35 -68.33 14.83
CA ASN A 71 -8.80 -68.44 14.79
C ASN A 71 -9.26 -68.96 13.42
N GLY A 72 -10.10 -70.00 13.43
CA GLY A 72 -10.60 -70.66 12.22
C GLY A 72 -9.71 -71.78 11.65
N LYS A 73 -8.60 -72.14 12.30
CA LYS A 73 -7.85 -73.38 12.03
C LYS A 73 -8.21 -74.47 13.04
N ASP A 74 -8.18 -75.73 12.62
CA ASP A 74 -8.60 -76.87 13.45
C ASP A 74 -7.46 -77.44 14.33
N GLU A 75 -6.21 -77.24 13.93
CA GLU A 75 -5.04 -77.78 14.63
C GLU A 75 -4.57 -76.87 15.78
N TRP A 76 -4.34 -77.46 16.95
CA TRP A 76 -3.71 -76.80 18.09
C TRP A 76 -2.18 -76.89 17.96
N GLY A 77 -1.49 -75.74 18.03
CA GLY A 77 -0.03 -75.69 17.92
C GLY A 77 0.55 -75.45 16.52
N SER A 78 -0.25 -74.96 15.56
CA SER A 78 0.25 -74.43 14.28
C SER A 78 1.26 -73.27 14.47
N GLU A 79 1.84 -72.76 13.38
CA GLU A 79 2.77 -71.61 13.37
C GLU A 79 2.12 -70.25 13.71
N VAL A 80 1.55 -70.14 14.91
CA VAL A 80 1.10 -68.89 15.52
C VAL A 80 2.33 -68.02 15.83
N ALA A 81 2.29 -66.74 15.50
CA ALA A 81 3.39 -65.78 15.73
C ALA A 81 3.77 -65.58 17.21
N PHE A 82 2.89 -65.95 18.14
CA PHE A 82 2.99 -65.65 19.57
C PHE A 82 3.05 -66.92 20.43
N TYR A 83 3.60 -66.80 21.64
CA TYR A 83 3.60 -67.84 22.67
C TYR A 83 3.33 -67.25 24.06
N ALA A 84 2.68 -68.02 24.94
CA ALA A 84 2.30 -67.57 26.27
C ALA A 84 3.19 -68.20 27.35
N THR A 85 3.65 -67.37 28.28
CA THR A 85 4.44 -67.79 29.46
C THR A 85 3.59 -67.68 30.72
N VAL A 86 3.44 -68.78 31.44
CA VAL A 86 2.72 -68.83 32.72
C VAL A 86 3.63 -68.27 33.81
N THR A 87 3.23 -67.16 34.43
CA THR A 87 3.94 -66.48 35.52
C THR A 87 3.50 -66.98 36.90
N ASP A 88 2.23 -67.39 37.05
CA ASP A 88 1.71 -68.07 38.24
C ASP A 88 0.90 -69.31 37.83
N LYS A 89 1.28 -70.49 38.36
CA LYS A 89 0.63 -71.75 38.01
C LYS A 89 -0.69 -72.00 38.75
N ASN A 90 -0.88 -71.40 39.93
CA ASN A 90 -2.05 -71.63 40.78
C ASN A 90 -3.24 -70.78 40.28
N PHE A 91 -2.98 -69.50 39.97
CA PHE A 91 -3.97 -68.59 39.38
C PHE A 91 -4.00 -68.65 37.84
N GLY A 92 -3.06 -69.38 37.24
CA GLY A 92 -2.90 -69.48 35.79
C GLY A 92 -2.48 -68.16 35.13
N THR A 93 -1.94 -67.20 35.88
CA THR A 93 -1.58 -65.89 35.36
C THR A 93 -0.52 -66.02 34.26
N ALA A 94 -0.76 -65.43 33.09
CA ALA A 94 0.16 -65.55 31.95
C ALA A 94 0.38 -64.23 31.21
N THR A 95 1.52 -64.15 30.50
CA THR A 95 1.88 -63.06 29.59
C THR A 95 2.18 -63.60 28.20
N LEU A 96 1.89 -62.83 27.15
CA LEU A 96 2.04 -63.25 25.76
C LEU A 96 3.19 -62.51 25.09
N HIS A 97 4.02 -63.25 24.36
CA HIS A 97 5.25 -62.76 23.72
C HIS A 97 5.29 -63.16 22.24
N LEU A 98 5.99 -62.38 21.43
CA LEU A 98 6.31 -62.68 20.03
C LEU A 98 7.39 -63.77 19.95
N LYS A 99 7.25 -64.74 19.04
CA LYS A 99 8.30 -65.75 18.81
C LYS A 99 9.58 -65.09 18.24
N PRO A 100 10.79 -65.53 18.63
CA PRO A 100 12.04 -64.91 18.21
C PRO A 100 12.24 -64.79 16.70
N ASP A 101 11.76 -65.78 15.95
CA ASP A 101 11.93 -65.87 14.48
C ASP A 101 10.79 -65.18 13.70
N PHE A 102 9.86 -64.49 14.38
CA PHE A 102 8.71 -63.84 13.76
C PHE A 102 8.84 -62.31 13.80
N VAL A 103 8.64 -61.65 12.66
CA VAL A 103 8.63 -60.20 12.54
C VAL A 103 7.19 -59.74 12.33
N LEU A 104 6.71 -58.81 13.16
CA LEU A 104 5.42 -58.16 12.95
C LEU A 104 5.54 -57.14 11.82
N SER A 105 4.43 -56.87 11.14
CA SER A 105 4.34 -55.78 10.17
C SER A 105 3.03 -55.03 10.36
N CYS A 106 3.10 -53.70 10.32
CA CYS A 106 1.96 -52.80 10.39
C CYS A 106 0.94 -53.06 9.26
N ALA A 107 1.36 -53.63 8.12
CA ALA A 107 0.47 -54.05 7.03
C ALA A 107 -0.48 -55.21 7.44
N HIS A 108 -0.10 -55.99 8.46
CA HIS A 108 -0.91 -57.03 9.09
C HIS A 108 -1.38 -56.59 10.49
N ALA A 109 -1.97 -55.39 10.57
CA ALA A 109 -2.31 -54.67 11.80
C ALA A 109 -3.16 -55.41 12.86
N THR A 110 -3.69 -56.61 12.60
CA THR A 110 -4.49 -57.38 13.59
C THR A 110 -4.36 -58.89 13.39
N HIS A 111 -3.96 -59.60 14.45
CA HIS A 111 -3.96 -61.06 14.53
C HIS A 111 -5.11 -61.57 15.41
N ARG A 112 -5.73 -62.69 15.04
CA ARG A 112 -6.84 -63.31 15.79
C ARG A 112 -6.49 -64.75 16.17
N LEU A 113 -6.40 -65.01 17.47
CA LEU A 113 -5.95 -66.28 18.03
C LEU A 113 -7.02 -66.86 18.95
N ASP A 114 -7.17 -68.18 18.95
CA ASP A 114 -7.92 -68.87 20.01
C ASP A 114 -6.93 -69.36 21.08
N ILE A 115 -7.20 -69.04 22.35
CA ILE A 115 -6.39 -69.43 23.51
C ILE A 115 -7.16 -70.33 24.47
N ALA A 116 -6.50 -71.38 24.97
CA ALA A 116 -7.05 -72.28 25.99
C ALA A 116 -6.00 -72.58 27.07
N ALA A 117 -6.42 -72.66 28.34
CA ALA A 117 -5.53 -73.04 29.45
C ALA A 117 -5.34 -74.56 29.50
N VAL A 118 -4.13 -75.04 29.81
CA VAL A 118 -3.82 -76.48 29.92
C VAL A 118 -3.46 -76.84 31.36
N HIS A 119 -4.29 -77.68 31.97
CA HIS A 119 -4.08 -78.15 33.35
C HIS A 119 -2.85 -79.05 33.46
N CYS A 120 -2.05 -78.89 34.52
CA CYS A 120 -0.77 -79.58 34.70
C CYS A 120 -0.90 -81.10 34.66
N ASP A 121 -1.80 -81.68 35.46
CA ASP A 121 -1.83 -83.13 35.69
C ASP A 121 -2.76 -83.87 34.70
N SER A 122 -4.01 -83.42 34.60
CA SER A 122 -5.04 -84.03 33.75
C SER A 122 -4.79 -83.91 32.24
N LYS A 123 -3.95 -82.94 31.83
CA LYS A 123 -3.74 -82.47 30.44
C LYS A 123 -5.00 -82.00 29.70
N LYS A 124 -6.13 -81.84 30.40
CA LYS A 124 -7.35 -81.29 29.81
C LYS A 124 -7.17 -79.79 29.53
N MET A 125 -7.78 -79.32 28.44
CA MET A 125 -7.83 -77.92 28.06
C MET A 125 -9.13 -77.26 28.53
N SER A 126 -9.12 -75.94 28.69
CA SER A 126 -10.35 -75.15 28.85
C SER A 126 -11.12 -75.04 27.53
N ASP A 127 -12.35 -74.52 27.60
CA ASP A 127 -12.96 -73.87 26.43
C ASP A 127 -12.04 -72.76 25.90
N SER A 128 -12.08 -72.53 24.58
CA SER A 128 -11.23 -71.56 23.89
C SER A 128 -11.84 -70.16 23.88
N ALA A 129 -11.03 -69.14 24.19
CA ALA A 129 -11.40 -67.73 24.06
C ALA A 129 -10.64 -67.05 22.92
N LEU A 130 -11.29 -66.10 22.25
CA LEU A 130 -10.65 -65.26 21.23
C LEU A 130 -9.72 -64.21 21.88
N VAL A 131 -8.52 -64.07 21.34
CA VAL A 131 -7.58 -62.96 21.55
C VAL A 131 -7.43 -62.19 20.24
N GLU A 132 -7.73 -60.90 20.25
CA GLU A 132 -7.51 -60.01 19.11
C GLU A 132 -6.34 -59.06 19.42
N ILE A 133 -5.22 -59.24 18.71
CA ILE A 133 -3.96 -58.54 18.95
C ILE A 133 -3.76 -57.50 17.86
N HIS A 134 -3.74 -56.23 18.22
CA HIS A 134 -3.47 -55.14 17.29
C HIS A 134 -1.97 -54.79 17.29
N VAL A 135 -1.38 -54.73 16.11
CA VAL A 135 -0.02 -54.22 15.91
C VAL A 135 -0.10 -52.70 15.82
N LYS A 136 0.57 -52.00 16.74
CA LYS A 136 0.74 -50.56 16.70
C LYS A 136 2.00 -50.22 15.91
N ASP A 137 1.79 -49.49 14.83
CA ASP A 137 2.85 -48.93 14.01
C ASP A 137 3.76 -47.98 14.80
N ILE A 138 5.02 -47.90 14.38
CA ILE A 138 6.00 -46.94 14.88
C ILE A 138 6.76 -46.33 13.71
N ASN A 139 6.94 -45.02 13.75
CA ASN A 139 7.79 -44.31 12.79
C ASN A 139 9.19 -44.94 12.79
N ASN A 140 9.56 -45.70 11.76
CA ASN A 140 10.79 -46.48 11.74
C ASN A 140 11.46 -46.56 10.37
N HIS A 141 10.70 -46.44 9.29
CA HIS A 141 11.20 -46.13 7.95
C HIS A 141 11.51 -44.62 7.81
N SER A 142 11.67 -44.13 6.59
CA SER A 142 11.98 -42.71 6.32
C SER A 142 11.63 -42.37 4.87
N PRO A 143 11.18 -41.13 4.57
CA PRO A 143 10.68 -40.81 3.24
C PRO A 143 11.75 -40.99 2.17
N LYS A 144 11.38 -41.64 1.06
CA LYS A 144 12.28 -41.86 -0.08
C LYS A 144 11.68 -41.26 -1.33
N PHE A 145 12.44 -40.38 -1.98
CA PHE A 145 12.06 -39.80 -3.27
C PHE A 145 11.96 -40.89 -4.34
N SER A 146 10.94 -40.82 -5.19
CA SER A 146 10.70 -41.78 -6.27
C SER A 146 11.73 -41.70 -7.41
N SER A 147 12.66 -40.74 -7.36
CA SER A 147 13.70 -40.53 -8.37
C SER A 147 14.97 -39.93 -7.73
N GLY A 148 16.13 -40.24 -8.32
CA GLY A 148 17.42 -39.63 -7.94
C GLY A 148 17.65 -38.27 -8.63
N LEU A 149 18.91 -37.81 -8.60
CA LEU A 149 19.40 -36.53 -9.15
C LEU A 149 18.61 -36.02 -10.36
N GLN A 150 17.94 -34.87 -10.20
CA GLN A 150 17.17 -34.24 -11.26
C GLN A 150 17.97 -33.12 -11.94
N THR A 151 17.76 -32.93 -13.24
CA THR A 151 18.26 -31.77 -13.98
C THR A 151 17.17 -31.25 -14.90
N VAL A 152 16.86 -29.96 -14.78
CA VAL A 152 15.80 -29.26 -15.51
C VAL A 152 16.35 -27.97 -16.14
N PHE A 153 15.73 -27.53 -17.22
CA PHE A 153 16.10 -26.32 -17.95
C PHE A 153 14.94 -25.32 -17.91
N VAL A 154 15.24 -24.06 -17.66
CA VAL A 154 14.28 -22.95 -17.56
C VAL A 154 14.84 -21.72 -18.27
N ASP A 155 13.97 -20.93 -18.87
CA ASP A 155 14.34 -19.75 -19.64
C ASP A 155 14.44 -18.52 -18.72
N GLU A 156 15.44 -17.65 -18.95
CA GLU A 156 15.58 -16.43 -18.15
C GLU A 156 14.41 -15.45 -18.36
N GLY A 157 14.20 -14.55 -17.39
CA GLY A 157 13.11 -13.58 -17.37
C GLY A 157 11.72 -14.17 -17.06
N ARG A 158 11.55 -15.50 -17.05
CA ARG A 158 10.25 -16.15 -16.84
C ARG A 158 10.03 -16.62 -15.39
N ILE A 159 8.77 -16.60 -14.96
CA ILE A 159 8.27 -17.28 -13.77
C ILE A 159 7.50 -18.54 -14.21
N TYR A 160 7.73 -19.66 -13.53
CA TYR A 160 7.10 -20.96 -13.78
C TYR A 160 6.34 -21.40 -12.54
N GLU A 161 5.03 -21.69 -12.65
CA GLU A 161 4.25 -22.24 -11.52
C GLU A 161 4.64 -23.68 -11.17
N GLU A 162 5.11 -24.45 -12.16
CA GLU A 162 5.71 -25.77 -11.98
C GLU A 162 6.96 -25.85 -12.88
N ILE A 163 8.13 -25.98 -12.26
CA ILE A 163 9.40 -26.33 -12.93
C ILE A 163 9.58 -27.85 -12.89
N LEU A 164 9.24 -28.46 -11.76
CA LEU A 164 9.39 -29.88 -11.49
C LEU A 164 8.47 -30.28 -10.34
N LYS A 165 7.76 -31.40 -10.48
CA LYS A 165 7.04 -32.03 -9.37
C LYS A 165 7.84 -33.21 -8.81
N LEU A 166 8.23 -33.07 -7.55
CA LEU A 166 8.85 -34.13 -6.77
C LEU A 166 7.78 -34.99 -6.08
N SER A 167 8.15 -36.23 -5.79
CA SER A 167 7.31 -37.18 -5.05
C SER A 167 8.20 -38.05 -4.19
N ALA A 168 7.76 -38.29 -2.95
CA ALA A 168 8.37 -39.23 -2.03
C ALA A 168 7.30 -40.18 -1.46
N THR A 169 7.75 -41.32 -0.98
CA THR A 169 6.94 -42.35 -0.33
C THR A 169 7.65 -42.84 0.93
N ASP A 170 6.92 -43.01 2.02
CA ASP A 170 7.38 -43.80 3.17
C ASP A 170 6.94 -45.28 3.03
N ALA A 171 7.42 -46.14 3.91
CA ALA A 171 7.04 -47.54 4.05
C ALA A 171 6.37 -47.88 5.40
N ASP A 172 6.35 -46.95 6.36
CA ASP A 172 5.49 -47.04 7.56
C ASP A 172 3.98 -47.00 7.16
N CYS A 173 3.05 -47.35 8.06
CA CYS A 173 1.66 -47.66 7.69
C CYS A 173 0.63 -46.57 8.00
N GLY A 174 0.40 -45.69 7.02
CA GLY A 174 -0.69 -44.70 7.04
C GLY A 174 -0.50 -43.59 8.08
N TYR A 175 -1.53 -42.75 8.27
CA TYR A 175 -1.39 -41.55 9.10
C TYR A 175 -0.99 -41.85 10.56
N PRO A 176 0.06 -41.21 11.12
CA PRO A 176 0.85 -40.11 10.53
C PRO A 176 2.22 -40.52 9.97
N TYR A 177 2.57 -41.80 9.88
CA TYR A 177 3.93 -42.23 9.56
C TYR A 177 4.10 -42.58 8.07
N GLY A 178 3.13 -43.27 7.45
CA GLY A 178 3.17 -43.64 6.03
C GLY A 178 2.82 -42.52 5.04
N GLU A 179 2.58 -41.29 5.50
CA GLU A 179 2.07 -40.17 4.70
C GLU A 179 3.06 -39.00 4.68
N ILE A 180 3.34 -38.46 3.50
CA ILE A 180 4.27 -37.32 3.31
C ILE A 180 3.50 -36.01 3.45
N CYS A 181 3.87 -35.20 4.46
CA CYS A 181 3.20 -33.94 4.79
C CYS A 181 3.91 -32.68 4.25
N ARG A 182 5.23 -32.73 4.01
CA ARG A 182 6.02 -31.52 3.70
C ARG A 182 7.22 -31.83 2.81
N TYR A 183 7.58 -30.87 1.97
CA TYR A 183 8.87 -30.79 1.28
C TYR A 183 9.55 -29.46 1.64
N GLU A 184 10.88 -29.41 1.59
CA GLU A 184 11.65 -28.22 1.96
C GLU A 184 12.95 -28.11 1.15
N ILE A 185 13.31 -26.89 0.74
CA ILE A 185 14.62 -26.58 0.14
C ILE A 185 15.56 -26.18 1.29
N THR A 186 16.59 -26.99 1.53
CA THR A 186 17.57 -26.76 2.61
C THR A 186 18.59 -25.65 2.30
N ASN A 187 18.71 -25.23 1.04
CA ASN A 187 19.57 -24.10 0.65
C ASN A 187 18.91 -22.75 0.97
N SER A 188 19.47 -22.03 1.95
CA SER A 188 19.10 -20.64 2.23
C SER A 188 19.36 -19.70 1.04
N GLY A 189 18.45 -18.75 0.79
CA GLY A 189 18.68 -17.63 -0.13
C GLY A 189 18.58 -17.95 -1.63
N THR A 190 18.03 -19.12 -2.01
CA THR A 190 17.81 -19.46 -3.42
C THR A 190 16.54 -18.78 -3.98
N PRO A 191 16.46 -18.46 -5.29
CA PRO A 191 15.29 -17.82 -5.89
C PRO A 191 14.11 -18.78 -6.16
N PHE A 192 14.01 -19.87 -5.38
CA PHE A 192 13.06 -20.95 -5.56
C PHE A 192 12.27 -21.25 -4.28
N THR A 193 11.08 -21.82 -4.44
CA THR A 193 10.28 -22.37 -3.35
C THR A 193 9.69 -23.71 -3.77
N ILE A 194 9.38 -24.56 -2.79
CA ILE A 194 8.64 -25.80 -2.98
C ILE A 194 7.38 -25.77 -2.11
N VAL A 195 6.25 -26.20 -2.67
CA VAL A 195 4.98 -26.31 -1.93
C VAL A 195 4.78 -27.73 -1.38
N GLU A 196 3.86 -27.89 -0.42
CA GLU A 196 3.53 -29.18 0.23
C GLU A 196 3.18 -30.29 -0.78
N ALA A 197 2.62 -29.94 -1.94
CA ALA A 197 2.32 -30.86 -3.04
C ALA A 197 3.55 -31.31 -3.87
N GLY A 198 4.78 -30.98 -3.44
CA GLY A 198 6.04 -31.37 -4.08
C GLY A 198 6.44 -30.53 -5.30
N ILE A 199 5.70 -29.47 -5.63
CA ILE A 199 5.95 -28.65 -6.83
C ILE A 199 7.01 -27.58 -6.54
N LEU A 200 8.13 -27.66 -7.25
CA LEU A 200 9.22 -26.67 -7.28
C LEU A 200 8.90 -25.56 -8.28
N ARG A 201 9.07 -24.30 -7.87
CA ARG A 201 8.89 -23.09 -8.70
C ARG A 201 9.87 -21.98 -8.34
N ASN A 202 10.12 -21.05 -9.26
CA ASN A 202 10.90 -19.84 -8.98
C ASN A 202 10.00 -18.69 -8.50
N VAL A 203 10.48 -17.92 -7.51
CA VAL A 203 9.72 -16.79 -6.93
C VAL A 203 10.10 -15.43 -7.54
N VAL A 204 11.21 -15.38 -8.28
CA VAL A 204 11.66 -14.21 -9.04
C VAL A 204 12.12 -14.64 -10.44
N PRO A 205 12.01 -13.76 -11.46
CA PRO A 205 12.61 -14.01 -12.77
C PRO A 205 14.11 -14.32 -12.65
N LEU A 206 14.54 -15.42 -13.26
CA LEU A 206 15.96 -15.80 -13.28
C LEU A 206 16.71 -14.94 -14.31
N ASN A 207 18.00 -14.72 -14.10
CA ASN A 207 18.88 -13.97 -15.03
C ASN A 207 20.12 -14.82 -15.30
N TYR A 208 20.33 -15.18 -16.57
CA TYR A 208 21.43 -16.03 -17.02
C TYR A 208 22.79 -15.44 -16.65
N SER A 209 22.94 -14.12 -16.77
CA SER A 209 24.18 -13.37 -16.49
C SER A 209 24.56 -13.38 -15.01
N ASN A 210 23.61 -13.60 -14.11
CA ASN A 210 23.85 -13.70 -12.67
C ASN A 210 24.25 -15.12 -12.26
N ALA A 211 23.53 -16.13 -12.76
CA ALA A 211 23.84 -17.54 -12.50
C ALA A 211 23.27 -18.47 -13.57
N HIS A 212 24.15 -19.13 -14.31
CA HIS A 212 23.79 -20.11 -15.35
C HIS A 212 23.16 -21.41 -14.81
N THR A 213 23.35 -21.72 -13.52
CA THR A 213 22.90 -22.97 -12.89
C THR A 213 22.74 -22.80 -11.38
N TYR A 214 21.67 -23.36 -10.83
CA TYR A 214 21.42 -23.50 -9.40
C TYR A 214 21.37 -24.98 -9.01
N VAL A 215 21.87 -25.32 -7.82
CA VAL A 215 21.77 -26.67 -7.24
C VAL A 215 21.03 -26.57 -5.92
N LEU A 216 19.89 -27.25 -5.84
CA LEU A 216 18.98 -27.24 -4.69
C LEU A 216 19.03 -28.61 -4.02
N SER A 217 19.13 -28.63 -2.69
CA SER A 217 19.04 -29.81 -1.84
C SER A 217 17.66 -29.83 -1.20
N VAL A 218 16.82 -30.75 -1.65
CA VAL A 218 15.41 -30.87 -1.24
C VAL A 218 15.23 -32.08 -0.34
N VAL A 219 14.50 -31.90 0.76
CA VAL A 219 14.12 -32.98 1.69
C VAL A 219 12.60 -33.12 1.75
N ALA A 220 12.14 -34.34 2.05
CA ALA A 220 10.74 -34.65 2.32
C ALA A 220 10.57 -35.04 3.80
N TYR A 221 9.41 -34.75 4.37
CA TYR A 221 9.03 -35.16 5.73
C TYR A 221 7.72 -35.91 5.73
N ASP A 222 7.67 -37.00 6.51
CA ASP A 222 6.41 -37.62 6.89
C ASP A 222 5.58 -36.74 7.85
N CYS A 223 4.32 -37.08 8.08
CA CYS A 223 3.48 -36.39 9.06
C CYS A 223 3.88 -36.69 10.53
N GLY A 224 4.86 -37.57 10.76
CA GLY A 224 5.55 -37.80 12.03
C GLY A 224 6.78 -36.92 12.26
N MET A 225 7.13 -36.06 11.28
CA MET A 225 8.29 -35.17 11.25
C MET A 225 9.67 -35.85 11.11
N ARG A 226 9.75 -37.09 10.59
CA ARG A 226 11.05 -37.65 10.16
C ARG A 226 11.37 -37.21 8.73
N GLN A 227 12.64 -36.90 8.51
CA GLN A 227 13.19 -36.40 7.26
C GLN A 227 13.73 -37.51 6.34
N SER A 228 13.69 -37.27 5.03
CA SER A 228 14.42 -38.02 4.01
C SER A 228 15.92 -37.74 3.99
N GLU A 229 16.66 -38.61 3.29
CA GLU A 229 17.93 -38.21 2.64
C GLU A 229 17.69 -37.07 1.64
N PRO A 230 18.66 -36.15 1.44
CA PRO A 230 18.49 -35.00 0.55
C PRO A 230 18.58 -35.39 -0.94
N LEU A 231 17.60 -34.95 -1.72
CA LEU A 231 17.60 -35.02 -3.18
C LEU A 231 18.20 -33.74 -3.78
N LEU A 232 19.26 -33.89 -4.58
CA LEU A 232 19.82 -32.79 -5.37
C LEU A 232 19.01 -32.58 -6.66
N VAL A 233 18.65 -31.32 -6.92
CA VAL A 233 17.95 -30.85 -8.13
C VAL A 233 18.78 -29.73 -8.76
N THR A 234 19.18 -29.92 -10.02
CA THR A 234 19.97 -28.94 -10.78
C THR A 234 19.06 -28.17 -11.74
N VAL A 235 18.88 -26.88 -11.51
CA VAL A 235 18.13 -25.98 -12.40
C VAL A 235 19.10 -25.20 -13.27
N LYS A 236 19.09 -25.45 -14.58
CA LYS A 236 19.91 -24.73 -15.56
C LYS A 236 19.11 -23.61 -16.22
N VAL A 237 19.71 -22.44 -16.34
CA VAL A 237 19.08 -21.28 -17.00
C VAL A 237 19.50 -21.25 -18.47
N ASN A 238 18.54 -21.01 -19.36
CA ASN A 238 18.78 -20.71 -20.78
C ASN A 238 18.79 -19.19 -20.98
N PRO A 239 19.71 -18.63 -21.79
CA PRO A 239 19.68 -17.22 -22.14
C PRO A 239 18.55 -16.94 -23.15
N VAL A 240 17.87 -15.80 -23.01
CA VAL A 240 16.79 -15.35 -23.89
C VAL A 240 17.15 -13.97 -24.42
N CYS A 241 17.17 -13.80 -25.75
CA CYS A 241 17.59 -12.53 -26.31
C CYS A 241 16.54 -11.42 -26.07
N SER A 242 16.92 -10.47 -25.21
CA SER A 242 16.23 -9.19 -25.00
C SER A 242 16.47 -8.20 -26.14
N ARG A 243 15.38 -7.66 -26.71
CA ARG A 243 15.36 -6.57 -27.70
C ARG A 243 15.17 -5.23 -26.98
N GLY A 244 15.77 -4.16 -27.51
CA GLY A 244 15.60 -2.80 -27.00
C GLY A 244 16.91 -2.02 -26.91
N LEU A 245 16.89 -0.88 -26.21
CA LEU A 245 18.10 -0.11 -25.97
C LEU A 245 18.96 -0.75 -24.89
N THR A 246 20.27 -0.78 -25.14
CA THR A 246 21.31 -1.28 -24.24
C THR A 246 22.32 -0.17 -23.96
N GLN A 247 23.17 -0.34 -22.93
CA GLN A 247 24.12 0.68 -22.47
C GLN A 247 23.49 2.00 -21.98
N VAL A 248 22.17 2.03 -21.75
CA VAL A 248 21.45 3.18 -21.16
C VAL A 248 21.70 3.25 -19.65
N LYS A 249 22.03 4.44 -19.14
CA LYS A 249 22.10 4.72 -17.70
C LYS A 249 20.68 4.96 -17.18
N SER A 250 20.27 4.22 -16.15
CA SER A 250 18.91 4.36 -15.58
C SER A 250 18.68 5.68 -14.86
N ARG A 251 19.73 6.26 -14.27
CA ARG A 251 19.69 7.56 -13.58
C ARG A 251 20.86 8.45 -14.03
N LEU A 252 20.55 9.72 -14.27
CA LEU A 252 21.48 10.82 -14.54
C LEU A 252 21.30 11.92 -13.48
N HIS A 253 22.29 12.80 -13.38
CA HIS A 253 22.22 13.97 -12.51
C HIS A 253 22.38 15.24 -13.36
N TYR A 254 21.45 16.17 -13.22
CA TYR A 254 21.56 17.52 -13.76
C TYR A 254 21.83 18.50 -12.61
N SER A 255 22.68 19.50 -12.84
CA SER A 255 22.97 20.54 -11.86
C SER A 255 22.71 21.92 -12.44
N PRO A 256 22.62 22.98 -11.61
CA PRO A 256 22.79 24.34 -12.11
C PRO A 256 24.12 24.42 -12.88
N SER A 257 24.20 25.33 -13.85
CA SER A 257 25.38 25.57 -14.70
C SER A 257 25.97 24.40 -15.52
N SER A 258 25.48 23.15 -15.44
CA SER A 258 26.01 22.06 -16.30
C SER A 258 25.69 22.22 -17.79
N GLY A 259 24.66 23.01 -18.14
CA GLY A 259 24.31 23.35 -19.51
C GLY A 259 23.60 22.20 -20.23
N LEU A 260 24.34 21.36 -20.95
CA LEU A 260 23.80 20.28 -21.77
C LEU A 260 24.07 18.92 -21.11
N LEU A 261 23.02 18.14 -20.83
CA LEU A 261 23.13 16.79 -20.28
C LEU A 261 22.70 15.75 -21.33
N PRO A 262 23.62 15.01 -21.96
CA PRO A 262 23.28 13.93 -22.88
C PRO A 262 22.47 12.82 -22.21
N VAL A 263 21.26 12.55 -22.73
CA VAL A 263 20.31 11.62 -22.09
C VAL A 263 20.66 10.16 -22.38
N VAL A 264 21.15 9.89 -23.60
CA VAL A 264 21.41 8.53 -24.12
C VAL A 264 22.74 8.43 -24.88
N ALA A 265 23.78 9.13 -24.39
CA ALA A 265 25.11 9.21 -25.02
C ALA A 265 25.87 7.88 -25.21
N ASP A 266 25.54 6.84 -24.44
CA ASP A 266 26.16 5.51 -24.57
C ASP A 266 25.24 4.49 -25.28
N ALA A 267 23.98 4.85 -25.53
CA ALA A 267 22.90 3.90 -25.82
C ALA A 267 22.96 3.25 -27.20
N LYS A 268 22.69 1.94 -27.27
CA LYS A 268 22.71 1.19 -28.54
C LYS A 268 21.53 0.25 -28.67
N LEU A 269 20.84 0.31 -29.80
CA LEU A 269 19.73 -0.58 -30.12
C LEU A 269 20.22 -2.01 -30.38
N LYS A 270 19.76 -2.96 -29.56
CA LYS A 270 19.99 -4.40 -29.73
C LYS A 270 18.75 -5.06 -30.32
N LEU A 271 18.95 -5.71 -31.47
CA LEU A 271 17.97 -6.57 -32.12
C LEU A 271 18.31 -8.05 -31.86
N CYS A 272 17.29 -8.92 -31.92
CA CYS A 272 17.42 -10.36 -31.63
C CYS A 272 17.12 -11.26 -32.84
N ASN A 273 17.03 -10.68 -34.02
CA ASN A 273 16.92 -11.41 -35.27
C ASN A 273 18.03 -10.92 -36.20
N GLU A 274 19.04 -11.75 -36.44
CA GLU A 274 20.18 -11.45 -37.32
C GLU A 274 19.75 -11.21 -38.78
N LEU A 275 18.52 -11.62 -39.14
CA LEU A 275 17.91 -11.37 -40.45
C LEU A 275 17.18 -10.01 -40.56
N CYS A 276 17.00 -9.28 -39.45
CA CYS A 276 16.44 -7.92 -39.51
C CYS A 276 17.56 -6.90 -39.76
N ALA A 277 17.85 -6.65 -41.04
CA ALA A 277 18.45 -5.38 -41.44
C ALA A 277 17.38 -4.28 -41.35
N PRO A 278 17.54 -3.25 -40.50
CA PRO A 278 16.55 -2.18 -40.39
C PRO A 278 16.65 -1.21 -41.58
N ASP A 279 15.51 -0.97 -42.22
CA ASP A 279 15.30 -0.05 -43.35
C ASP A 279 15.03 1.38 -42.86
N LYS A 280 14.17 1.50 -41.86
CA LYS A 280 13.81 2.78 -41.24
C LYS A 280 13.52 2.57 -39.76
N ILE A 281 14.01 3.48 -38.93
CA ILE A 281 13.82 3.45 -37.48
C ILE A 281 13.24 4.79 -37.03
N TRP A 282 12.18 4.72 -36.23
CA TRP A 282 11.61 5.87 -35.54
C TRP A 282 11.92 5.73 -34.06
N ALA A 283 12.24 6.84 -33.40
CA ALA A 283 12.10 6.92 -31.95
C ALA A 283 11.36 8.19 -31.55
N ASN A 284 10.58 8.09 -30.49
CA ASN A 284 9.91 9.19 -29.85
C ASN A 284 10.42 9.25 -28.40
N VAL A 285 10.89 10.42 -28.01
CA VAL A 285 11.68 10.67 -26.80
C VAL A 285 10.98 11.78 -26.04
N LYS A 286 10.35 11.43 -24.92
CA LYS A 286 9.45 12.31 -24.18
C LYS A 286 9.93 12.53 -22.76
N LEU A 287 10.19 13.78 -22.40
CA LEU A 287 10.42 14.26 -21.05
C LEU A 287 9.08 14.36 -20.32
N ASP A 288 8.86 13.46 -19.37
CA ASP A 288 7.75 13.58 -18.42
C ASP A 288 8.15 14.51 -17.28
N SER A 289 7.52 15.70 -17.26
CA SER A 289 7.65 16.71 -16.23
C SER A 289 6.41 16.82 -15.32
N THR A 290 5.43 15.91 -15.45
CA THR A 290 4.04 16.08 -14.91
C THR A 290 3.91 16.11 -13.39
N ASN A 291 5.02 16.06 -12.65
CA ASN A 291 5.06 16.32 -11.21
C ASN A 291 4.71 17.79 -10.91
N ILE A 292 3.52 18.01 -10.33
CA ILE A 292 2.97 19.33 -10.00
C ILE A 292 4.02 20.24 -9.38
N GLY A 293 4.36 21.34 -10.07
CA GLY A 293 5.34 22.33 -9.58
C GLY A 293 6.80 22.00 -9.84
N ARG A 294 7.12 21.03 -10.71
CA ARG A 294 8.48 20.57 -11.03
C ARG A 294 8.72 20.39 -12.55
N GLY A 295 8.27 21.32 -13.39
CA GLY A 295 8.37 21.15 -14.83
C GLY A 295 8.07 22.39 -15.68
N CYS A 296 8.22 22.21 -17.00
CA CYS A 296 7.81 23.09 -18.11
C CYS A 296 6.52 23.85 -17.80
N ASP A 297 5.53 23.10 -17.29
CA ASP A 297 4.18 23.50 -16.95
C ASP A 297 4.06 24.65 -15.93
N ARG A 298 5.15 25.05 -15.26
CA ARG A 298 5.19 26.18 -14.29
C ARG A 298 6.46 27.05 -14.34
N ASP A 299 7.16 27.14 -15.48
CA ASP A 299 8.41 27.89 -15.62
C ASP A 299 8.23 29.43 -15.74
N THR A 300 7.97 30.07 -14.59
CA THR A 300 8.29 31.49 -14.28
C THR A 300 7.42 32.59 -14.94
N TYR A 301 6.30 32.95 -14.30
CA TYR A 301 5.31 33.90 -14.88
C TYR A 301 4.95 35.11 -14.00
N SER A 302 5.84 35.57 -13.12
CA SER A 302 5.61 36.84 -12.43
C SER A 302 5.69 38.02 -13.41
N VAL A 303 4.94 39.10 -13.14
CA VAL A 303 4.93 40.28 -14.02
C VAL A 303 6.31 40.93 -14.13
N GLU A 304 7.18 40.79 -13.12
CA GLU A 304 8.58 41.22 -13.16
C GLU A 304 9.42 40.40 -14.16
N PHE A 305 9.20 39.09 -14.25
CA PHE A 305 9.86 38.26 -15.27
C PHE A 305 9.39 38.66 -16.66
N LEU A 306 8.08 38.82 -16.88
CA LEU A 306 7.55 39.22 -18.19
C LEU A 306 8.09 40.58 -18.64
N LYS A 307 8.23 41.55 -17.73
CA LYS A 307 8.88 42.84 -18.01
C LYS A 307 10.36 42.69 -18.33
N LYS A 308 11.12 42.03 -17.44
CA LYS A 308 12.59 41.94 -17.50
C LYS A 308 13.12 41.05 -18.63
N ASN A 309 12.49 39.91 -18.86
CA ASN A 309 12.96 38.85 -19.76
C ASN A 309 12.20 38.83 -21.08
N CYS A 310 10.88 39.11 -21.08
CA CYS A 310 10.05 39.12 -22.28
C CYS A 310 9.78 40.52 -22.87
N GLY A 311 10.17 41.60 -22.17
CA GLY A 311 9.98 42.97 -22.64
C GLY A 311 8.52 43.45 -22.66
N ALA A 312 7.72 42.94 -21.71
CA ALA A 312 6.35 43.38 -21.45
C ALA A 312 6.27 44.85 -21.03
N ASN A 313 5.10 45.46 -21.17
CA ASN A 313 4.85 46.86 -20.86
C ASN A 313 5.04 47.15 -19.37
N GLU A 314 5.76 48.22 -19.02
CA GLU A 314 5.97 48.62 -17.62
C GLU A 314 4.68 48.91 -16.86
N ARG A 315 3.60 49.25 -17.58
CA ARG A 315 2.25 49.49 -17.01
C ARG A 315 1.39 48.23 -16.88
N THR A 316 1.88 47.06 -17.31
CA THR A 316 1.21 45.77 -17.07
C THR A 316 1.26 45.47 -15.57
N VAL A 317 0.12 45.12 -14.97
CA VAL A 317 -0.04 44.79 -13.55
C VAL A 317 -0.40 43.31 -13.38
N GLU A 318 0.09 42.69 -12.31
CA GLU A 318 -0.41 41.40 -11.82
C GLU A 318 -1.71 41.64 -11.03
N LEU A 319 -2.69 40.75 -11.18
CA LEU A 319 -4.00 40.84 -10.52
C LEU A 319 -4.19 39.80 -9.41
N LEU A 320 -3.40 38.72 -9.41
CA LEU A 320 -3.36 37.80 -8.28
C LEU A 320 -2.53 38.42 -7.14
N PRO A 321 -2.91 38.23 -5.87
CA PRO A 321 -2.15 38.75 -4.73
C PRO A 321 -0.80 38.02 -4.61
N PRO A 322 0.24 38.64 -4.03
CA PRO A 322 1.49 37.95 -3.73
C PRO A 322 1.48 37.30 -2.33
N ALA A 323 2.27 36.23 -2.18
CA ALA A 323 2.40 35.39 -1.01
C ALA A 323 2.34 36.13 0.33
N GLY A 324 1.37 35.73 1.17
CA GLY A 324 1.21 36.27 2.52
C GLY A 324 0.65 37.69 2.60
N LYS A 325 0.22 38.30 1.49
CA LYS A 325 -0.58 39.55 1.49
C LYS A 325 -2.09 39.33 1.48
N LEU A 326 -2.57 38.10 1.70
CA LEU A 326 -3.97 37.85 2.08
C LEU A 326 -4.22 38.41 3.49
N GLN A 327 -4.44 39.72 3.57
CA GLN A 327 -4.86 40.38 4.81
C GLN A 327 -6.33 40.07 5.08
N PHE A 328 -6.60 39.43 6.22
CA PHE A 328 -7.91 39.43 6.82
C PHE A 328 -8.22 40.85 7.32
N GLU A 329 -8.89 41.68 6.51
CA GLU A 329 -9.50 42.91 7.02
C GLU A 329 -10.67 42.52 7.95
N GLU A 330 -10.56 42.82 9.24
CA GLU A 330 -11.66 42.71 10.21
C GLU A 330 -12.76 43.76 9.90
N GLY A 331 -13.51 43.56 8.82
CA GLY A 331 -14.39 44.60 8.26
C GLY A 331 -15.58 44.15 7.41
N GLY A 332 -15.73 42.87 7.06
CA GLY A 332 -16.90 42.38 6.31
C GLY A 332 -16.85 40.91 5.89
N ASN A 333 -18.01 40.30 5.65
CA ASN A 333 -18.15 38.86 5.35
C ASN A 333 -17.85 38.49 3.87
N ASP A 334 -16.82 39.09 3.25
CA ASP A 334 -16.60 39.07 1.79
C ASP A 334 -15.23 38.46 1.40
N SER A 335 -15.15 37.12 1.32
CA SER A 335 -14.02 36.32 0.73
C SER A 335 -12.66 36.44 1.48
N ILE A 336 -11.68 35.52 1.42
CA ILE A 336 -10.93 34.97 0.27
C ILE A 336 -10.23 33.66 0.72
N LEU A 337 -10.09 32.69 -0.22
CA LEU A 337 -9.22 31.48 -0.25
C LEU A 337 -9.01 30.62 1.02
N ALA A 338 -9.38 29.33 0.88
CA ALA A 338 -8.72 28.22 1.57
C ALA A 338 -7.81 27.45 0.58
N ASN A 339 -6.74 26.83 1.09
CA ASN A 339 -5.75 26.01 0.36
C ASN A 339 -4.87 26.75 -0.68
N GLU A 340 -4.00 27.65 -0.21
CA GLU A 340 -2.75 27.96 -0.93
C GLU A 340 -1.85 26.71 -0.97
N LEU A 341 -1.56 26.15 -2.14
CA LEU A 341 -0.48 25.17 -2.31
C LEU A 341 0.81 25.91 -2.67
N LYS A 342 1.73 26.01 -1.71
CA LYS A 342 3.01 26.72 -1.89
C LYS A 342 4.09 25.83 -2.49
N PHE A 343 4.81 26.40 -3.45
CA PHE A 343 5.96 25.83 -4.13
C PHE A 343 7.03 26.92 -4.24
N ASP A 344 8.33 26.56 -4.20
CA ASP A 344 9.44 27.53 -4.14
C ASP A 344 9.54 28.50 -5.34
N THR A 345 8.81 28.23 -6.43
CA THR A 345 8.91 28.94 -7.71
C THR A 345 7.68 29.78 -8.08
N GLY A 346 6.59 29.73 -7.30
CA GLY A 346 5.40 30.55 -7.54
C GLY A 346 4.11 29.96 -6.97
N GLU A 347 3.04 30.74 -7.05
CA GLU A 347 1.75 30.43 -6.42
C GLU A 347 0.71 29.94 -7.45
N VAL A 348 0.01 28.86 -7.10
CA VAL A 348 -1.12 28.34 -7.87
C VAL A 348 -2.38 28.48 -7.02
N TYR A 349 -3.37 29.17 -7.59
CA TYR A 349 -4.66 29.42 -6.96
C TYR A 349 -5.65 28.36 -7.42
N VAL A 350 -6.00 27.44 -6.51
CA VAL A 350 -6.95 26.36 -6.77
C VAL A 350 -8.35 26.83 -6.40
N PHE A 351 -9.25 26.85 -7.38
CA PHE A 351 -10.64 27.25 -7.23
C PHE A 351 -11.59 26.04 -7.17
N ASP A 352 -12.50 26.05 -6.21
CA ASP A 352 -13.31 24.88 -5.82
C ASP A 352 -14.63 24.76 -6.59
N GLY A 353 -15.05 25.83 -7.28
CA GLY A 353 -16.33 25.92 -7.96
C GLY A 353 -17.54 26.05 -7.03
N MET A 354 -17.36 26.46 -5.77
CA MET A 354 -18.48 26.61 -4.82
C MET A 354 -18.36 27.80 -3.85
N HIS A 355 -17.16 28.13 -3.35
CA HIS A 355 -17.00 29.16 -2.32
C HIS A 355 -15.79 30.09 -2.45
N ASN A 356 -14.71 29.72 -3.14
CA ASN A 356 -13.50 30.55 -3.18
C ASN A 356 -13.43 31.49 -4.39
N SER A 357 -12.92 32.69 -4.16
CA SER A 357 -12.73 33.76 -5.14
C SER A 357 -11.74 34.78 -4.59
N ILE A 358 -11.32 35.73 -5.43
CA ILE A 358 -10.41 36.83 -5.07
C ILE A 358 -11.06 38.14 -5.51
N SER A 359 -11.14 39.13 -4.61
CA SER A 359 -11.58 40.50 -4.94
C SER A 359 -10.38 41.36 -5.32
N VAL A 360 -10.36 41.94 -6.53
CA VAL A 360 -9.23 42.74 -7.02
C VAL A 360 -9.30 44.18 -6.46
N PRO A 361 -8.22 44.71 -5.84
CA PRO A 361 -8.19 46.08 -5.33
C PRO A 361 -8.39 47.17 -6.39
N TYR A 362 -9.07 48.26 -6.00
CA TYR A 362 -9.37 49.41 -6.85
C TYR A 362 -8.14 50.20 -7.33
N ASP A 363 -6.98 49.99 -6.70
CA ASP A 363 -5.71 50.60 -7.11
C ASP A 363 -5.05 49.84 -8.28
N LEU A 364 -5.42 48.57 -8.52
CA LEU A 364 -4.96 47.78 -9.67
C LEU A 364 -5.89 47.94 -10.87
N ILE A 365 -7.21 47.86 -10.64
CA ILE A 365 -8.24 48.12 -11.65
C ILE A 365 -9.22 49.16 -11.10
N LYS A 366 -9.24 50.33 -11.72
CA LYS A 366 -10.08 51.46 -11.29
C LYS A 366 -11.57 51.07 -11.33
N PRO A 367 -12.40 51.54 -10.37
CA PRO A 367 -13.84 51.29 -10.35
C PRO A 367 -14.60 52.18 -11.35
N THR A 368 -14.24 52.03 -12.63
CA THR A 368 -14.77 52.75 -13.79
C THR A 368 -15.09 51.76 -14.92
N ASP A 369 -15.63 52.26 -16.02
CA ASP A 369 -15.81 51.48 -17.24
C ASP A 369 -14.44 51.00 -17.79
N ILE A 370 -14.38 49.81 -18.40
CA ILE A 370 -13.15 49.27 -18.98
C ILE A 370 -12.83 49.95 -20.33
N PRO A 371 -11.56 50.30 -20.59
CA PRO A 371 -11.15 50.97 -21.82
C PRO A 371 -11.47 50.16 -23.08
N GLU A 372 -11.63 50.83 -24.22
CA GLU A 372 -11.80 50.18 -25.53
C GLU A 372 -10.53 49.44 -26.02
N ILE A 373 -9.41 49.61 -25.32
CA ILE A 373 -8.10 49.03 -25.64
C ILE A 373 -7.48 48.48 -24.36
N PHE A 374 -7.20 47.18 -24.31
CA PHE A 374 -6.50 46.53 -23.20
C PHE A 374 -5.90 45.17 -23.61
N SER A 375 -5.09 44.61 -22.71
CA SER A 375 -4.77 43.19 -22.69
C SER A 375 -5.15 42.56 -21.34
N LEU A 376 -5.59 41.30 -21.38
CA LEU A 376 -5.75 40.42 -20.22
C LEU A 376 -5.10 39.07 -20.56
N SER A 377 -4.20 38.57 -19.71
CA SER A 377 -3.54 37.29 -19.88
C SER A 377 -3.54 36.48 -18.58
N PHE A 378 -3.70 35.16 -18.65
CA PHE A 378 -3.63 34.28 -17.48
C PHE A 378 -3.26 32.84 -17.85
N TRP A 379 -2.68 32.11 -16.90
CA TRP A 379 -2.57 30.66 -16.96
C TRP A 379 -3.81 30.01 -16.36
N MET A 380 -4.29 28.94 -17.00
CA MET A 380 -5.40 28.13 -16.53
C MET A 380 -5.12 26.64 -16.73
N LYS A 381 -5.52 25.83 -15.75
CA LYS A 381 -5.77 24.39 -15.88
C LYS A 381 -7.21 24.12 -15.42
N HIS A 382 -8.01 23.46 -16.26
CA HIS A 382 -9.43 23.21 -16.01
C HIS A 382 -9.82 21.80 -16.48
N GLU A 383 -10.69 21.13 -15.72
CA GLU A 383 -11.12 19.76 -15.97
C GLU A 383 -12.54 19.74 -16.58
N ARG A 384 -12.89 18.68 -17.32
CA ARG A 384 -14.24 18.57 -17.89
C ARG A 384 -15.30 18.51 -16.78
N PRO A 385 -16.24 19.46 -16.71
CA PRO A 385 -17.25 19.46 -15.66
C PRO A 385 -18.17 18.22 -15.79
N PRO A 386 -18.63 17.62 -14.68
CA PRO A 386 -19.53 16.48 -14.72
C PRO A 386 -20.79 16.78 -15.53
N LYS A 387 -21.32 15.77 -16.26
CA LYS A 387 -22.43 15.92 -17.23
C LYS A 387 -23.66 16.69 -16.69
N HIS A 388 -23.94 16.59 -15.39
CA HIS A 388 -25.08 17.27 -14.75
C HIS A 388 -24.84 18.76 -14.41
N LYS A 389 -23.61 19.29 -14.54
CA LYS A 389 -23.26 20.70 -14.30
C LYS A 389 -23.01 21.54 -15.56
N GLY A 390 -22.86 20.91 -16.74
CA GLY A 390 -22.19 21.51 -17.92
C GLY A 390 -22.72 22.86 -18.44
N HIS A 391 -23.96 23.24 -18.12
CA HIS A 391 -24.58 24.49 -18.59
C HIS A 391 -24.33 25.73 -17.69
N ALA A 392 -23.71 25.55 -16.52
CA ALA A 392 -23.32 26.67 -15.66
C ALA A 392 -22.25 27.56 -16.33
N LYS A 393 -22.18 28.84 -15.93
CA LYS A 393 -21.03 29.71 -16.24
C LYS A 393 -20.03 29.64 -15.07
N GLU A 394 -18.77 29.42 -15.40
CA GLU A 394 -17.64 29.33 -14.45
C GLU A 394 -16.71 30.52 -14.65
N HIS A 395 -16.83 31.55 -13.81
CA HIS A 395 -16.20 32.86 -14.06
C HIS A 395 -14.74 32.93 -13.63
N ILE A 396 -13.82 32.91 -14.62
CA ILE A 396 -12.38 33.11 -14.42
C ILE A 396 -12.13 34.56 -13.96
N PHE A 397 -12.74 35.52 -14.65
CA PHE A 397 -12.65 36.96 -14.37
C PHE A 397 -14.03 37.59 -14.54
N CYS A 398 -14.45 38.46 -13.63
CA CYS A 398 -15.70 39.23 -13.77
C CYS A 398 -15.58 40.65 -13.24
N MET A 399 -16.02 41.64 -14.01
CA MET A 399 -16.28 43.01 -13.58
C MET A 399 -17.77 43.33 -13.71
N ALA A 400 -18.42 43.60 -12.58
CA ALA A 400 -19.85 43.89 -12.48
C ALA A 400 -20.12 45.15 -11.64
N ASP A 401 -21.34 45.69 -11.66
CA ASP A 401 -21.74 46.79 -10.75
C ASP A 401 -21.54 46.40 -9.27
N ASP A 402 -20.94 47.29 -8.47
CA ASP A 402 -20.81 47.19 -7.01
C ASP A 402 -22.18 47.02 -6.33
N ARG A 403 -23.19 47.81 -6.74
CA ARG A 403 -24.50 47.90 -6.08
C ARG A 403 -25.66 48.06 -7.06
N ARG A 404 -26.87 47.71 -6.58
CA ARG A 404 -28.21 47.93 -7.19
C ARG A 404 -28.55 47.11 -8.44
N SER A 405 -27.57 46.57 -9.16
CA SER A 405 -27.83 45.77 -10.37
C SER A 405 -26.78 44.68 -10.57
N ASN A 406 -27.11 43.67 -11.38
CA ASN A 406 -26.22 42.55 -11.73
C ASN A 406 -25.70 42.72 -13.16
N ARG A 407 -25.33 43.95 -13.55
CA ARG A 407 -24.83 44.23 -14.91
C ARG A 407 -23.34 43.88 -14.96
N HIS A 408 -23.02 42.84 -15.73
CA HIS A 408 -21.64 42.47 -16.04
C HIS A 408 -21.18 43.38 -17.18
N HIS A 409 -20.12 44.15 -16.92
CA HIS A 409 -19.50 45.08 -17.87
C HIS A 409 -18.42 44.38 -18.70
N PHE A 410 -17.64 43.51 -18.05
CA PHE A 410 -16.63 42.67 -18.70
C PHE A 410 -16.50 41.35 -17.94
N SER A 411 -16.30 40.23 -18.63
CA SER A 411 -16.02 38.94 -18.00
C SER A 411 -15.39 37.94 -18.96
N VAL A 412 -14.55 37.04 -18.44
CA VAL A 412 -14.09 35.84 -19.12
C VAL A 412 -14.52 34.63 -18.28
N TYR A 413 -15.17 33.65 -18.90
CA TYR A 413 -15.72 32.48 -18.21
C TYR A 413 -15.72 31.23 -19.09
N VAL A 414 -15.76 30.05 -18.47
CA VAL A 414 -15.93 28.75 -19.15
C VAL A 414 -17.41 28.36 -19.13
N LYS A 415 -17.89 27.73 -20.21
CA LYS A 415 -19.24 27.16 -20.30
C LYS A 415 -19.28 26.03 -21.34
N ASN A 416 -19.73 24.83 -20.97
CA ASN A 416 -19.65 23.62 -21.81
C ASN A 416 -18.26 23.39 -22.48
N CYS A 417 -17.15 23.76 -21.84
CA CYS A 417 -15.80 23.75 -22.43
C CYS A 417 -15.63 24.62 -23.70
N LYS A 418 -16.43 25.67 -23.85
CA LYS A 418 -16.08 26.87 -24.63
C LYS A 418 -15.51 27.92 -23.69
N LEU A 419 -14.56 28.70 -24.19
CA LEU A 419 -14.10 29.94 -23.58
C LEU A 419 -14.99 31.06 -24.10
N GLU A 420 -15.62 31.82 -23.21
CA GLU A 420 -16.52 32.91 -23.58
C GLU A 420 -16.03 34.23 -22.94
N MET A 421 -15.98 35.30 -23.74
CA MET A 421 -15.69 36.66 -23.27
C MET A 421 -16.91 37.55 -23.50
N LEU A 422 -17.34 38.24 -22.46
CA LEU A 422 -18.38 39.28 -22.51
C LEU A 422 -17.71 40.65 -22.31
N TYR A 423 -17.96 41.62 -23.18
CA TYR A 423 -17.60 43.03 -23.00
C TYR A 423 -18.77 43.92 -23.44
N ARG A 424 -19.37 44.65 -22.52
CA ARG A 424 -20.48 45.57 -22.78
C ARG A 424 -20.06 47.01 -22.54
N ARG A 425 -20.12 47.82 -23.60
CA ARG A 425 -19.90 49.27 -23.55
C ARG A 425 -20.98 49.96 -22.70
N VAL A 426 -20.62 51.05 -22.03
CA VAL A 426 -21.58 51.94 -21.37
C VAL A 426 -22.06 53.02 -22.35
N HIS A 427 -23.33 53.43 -22.22
CA HIS A 427 -23.95 54.43 -23.08
C HIS A 427 -23.20 55.78 -23.06
N SER A 428 -22.57 56.13 -24.19
CA SER A 428 -21.98 57.45 -24.44
C SER A 428 -23.02 58.43 -24.97
N SER A 429 -23.17 59.58 -24.32
CA SER A 429 -24.14 60.63 -24.68
C SER A 429 -23.84 61.34 -26.01
N ASN A 430 -22.63 61.17 -26.57
CA ASN A 430 -22.24 61.67 -27.89
C ASN A 430 -22.04 60.53 -28.91
N GLY A 431 -22.22 59.28 -28.50
CA GLY A 431 -22.10 58.11 -29.37
C GLY A 431 -23.42 57.74 -30.04
N LYS A 432 -23.36 56.87 -31.05
CA LYS A 432 -24.54 56.15 -31.48
C LYS A 432 -24.83 55.00 -30.52
N ASN A 433 -26.11 54.77 -30.21
CA ASN A 433 -26.56 53.53 -29.61
C ASN A 433 -26.90 52.55 -30.73
N ASP A 434 -25.86 52.05 -31.42
CA ASP A 434 -26.00 50.98 -32.40
C ASP A 434 -25.80 49.61 -31.69
N PHE A 435 -26.46 48.57 -32.20
CA PHE A 435 -26.30 47.18 -31.75
C PHE A 435 -24.96 46.65 -32.28
N GLU A 436 -24.06 46.22 -31.39
CA GLU A 436 -22.65 45.95 -31.73
C GLU A 436 -22.09 44.77 -30.89
N PRO A 437 -20.99 44.13 -31.34
CA PRO A 437 -20.39 42.96 -30.70
C PRO A 437 -20.16 43.11 -29.19
N ALA A 438 -20.64 42.12 -28.42
CA ALA A 438 -20.60 42.14 -26.97
C ALA A 438 -20.26 40.80 -26.30
N GLU A 439 -20.54 39.66 -26.92
CA GLU A 439 -20.13 38.33 -26.42
C GLU A 439 -19.42 37.56 -27.54
N TRP A 440 -18.24 36.99 -27.26
CA TRP A 440 -17.44 36.18 -28.18
C TRP A 440 -17.23 34.80 -27.57
N ARG A 441 -17.45 33.73 -28.34
CA ARG A 441 -17.26 32.35 -27.87
C ARG A 441 -16.33 31.58 -28.79
N TRP A 442 -15.29 31.01 -28.21
CA TRP A 442 -14.33 30.15 -28.90
C TRP A 442 -14.49 28.70 -28.42
N HIS A 443 -14.56 27.77 -29.36
CA HIS A 443 -14.44 26.34 -29.05
C HIS A 443 -12.96 25.94 -29.06
N VAL A 444 -12.34 26.02 -27.88
CA VAL A 444 -10.90 25.82 -27.68
C VAL A 444 -10.67 24.45 -27.03
N PRO A 445 -10.11 23.45 -27.72
CA PRO A 445 -9.88 22.10 -27.18
C PRO A 445 -9.10 22.08 -25.85
N GLU A 446 -8.16 23.01 -25.71
CA GLU A 446 -7.24 23.21 -24.58
C GLU A 446 -7.94 23.68 -23.28
N VAL A 447 -9.21 24.10 -23.35
CA VAL A 447 -9.95 24.65 -22.18
C VAL A 447 -10.34 23.57 -21.17
N CYS A 448 -10.44 22.31 -21.57
CA CYS A 448 -10.84 21.20 -20.70
C CYS A 448 -10.08 19.91 -21.06
N ASP A 449 -8.75 19.96 -21.13
CA ASP A 449 -7.87 18.80 -21.32
C ASP A 449 -7.10 18.42 -20.04
N ASP A 450 -7.36 19.12 -18.93
CA ASP A 450 -6.64 19.03 -17.65
C ASP A 450 -5.13 19.35 -17.74
N ARG A 451 -4.69 20.16 -18.71
CA ARG A 451 -3.31 20.67 -18.79
C ARG A 451 -3.24 22.16 -18.47
N TRP A 452 -2.03 22.67 -18.24
CA TRP A 452 -1.79 24.11 -18.09
C TRP A 452 -1.66 24.75 -19.48
N HIS A 453 -2.42 25.82 -19.69
CA HIS A 453 -2.46 26.58 -20.93
C HIS A 453 -2.49 28.08 -20.64
N TYR A 454 -1.92 28.89 -21.54
CA TYR A 454 -1.78 30.33 -21.39
C TYR A 454 -2.70 31.09 -22.34
N TYR A 455 -3.70 31.76 -21.78
CA TYR A 455 -4.71 32.49 -22.52
C TYR A 455 -4.35 33.98 -22.51
N SER A 456 -4.38 34.62 -23.67
CA SER A 456 -4.11 36.07 -23.80
C SER A 456 -5.10 36.73 -24.74
N PHE A 457 -5.73 37.80 -24.28
CA PHE A 457 -6.71 38.57 -25.03
C PHE A 457 -6.14 39.95 -25.36
N ASN A 458 -6.12 40.33 -26.64
CA ASN A 458 -5.87 41.69 -27.09
C ASN A 458 -7.17 42.32 -27.59
N MET A 459 -7.72 43.30 -26.85
CA MET A 459 -8.93 44.03 -27.24
C MET A 459 -8.56 45.40 -27.82
N ARG A 460 -9.20 45.80 -28.93
CA ARG A 460 -9.08 47.13 -29.54
C ARG A 460 -10.34 47.49 -30.33
N HIS A 461 -11.14 48.42 -29.81
CA HIS A 461 -12.38 48.94 -30.43
C HIS A 461 -13.31 47.81 -30.92
N LEU A 462 -13.75 46.95 -29.99
CA LEU A 462 -14.55 45.74 -30.22
C LEU A 462 -13.92 44.65 -31.10
N LYS A 463 -12.66 44.80 -31.52
CA LYS A 463 -11.88 43.70 -32.11
C LYS A 463 -11.06 43.03 -31.01
N VAL A 464 -11.44 41.81 -30.65
CA VAL A 464 -10.67 40.93 -29.77
C VAL A 464 -9.87 39.94 -30.61
N GLN A 465 -8.60 39.76 -30.26
CA GLN A 465 -7.76 38.67 -30.75
C GLN A 465 -7.37 37.80 -29.56
N LEU A 466 -7.84 36.55 -29.55
CA LEU A 466 -7.42 35.52 -28.61
C LEU A 466 -6.08 34.95 -29.09
N TYR A 467 -5.19 34.70 -28.14
CA TYR A 467 -4.00 33.89 -28.30
C TYR A 467 -4.07 32.75 -27.29
N VAL A 468 -3.80 31.53 -27.76
CA VAL A 468 -3.64 30.34 -26.91
C VAL A 468 -2.19 29.91 -27.02
N ASP A 469 -1.55 29.80 -25.87
CA ASP A 469 -0.12 29.56 -25.72
C ASP A 469 0.69 30.51 -26.63
N GLY A 470 0.34 31.79 -26.70
CA GLY A 470 1.06 32.80 -27.49
C GLY A 470 1.02 32.67 -29.03
N GLN A 471 0.28 31.71 -29.60
CA GLN A 471 -0.11 31.72 -31.03
C GLN A 471 -1.45 32.42 -31.18
N SER A 472 -1.66 33.17 -32.29
CA SER A 472 -2.99 33.70 -32.60
C SER A 472 -3.97 32.55 -32.80
N TYR A 473 -5.11 32.60 -32.13
CA TYR A 473 -6.09 31.53 -32.17
C TYR A 473 -6.96 31.63 -33.44
N GLU A 474 -6.36 31.23 -34.55
CA GLU A 474 -6.98 31.20 -35.88
C GLU A 474 -7.66 29.85 -36.10
N LEU A 475 -8.99 29.87 -36.08
CA LEU A 475 -9.85 28.69 -36.25
C LEU A 475 -10.08 28.34 -37.73
N LYS A 476 -10.61 27.12 -37.96
CA LYS A 476 -11.24 26.75 -39.24
C LYS A 476 -12.64 27.36 -39.44
N GLU A 477 -13.26 27.83 -38.37
CA GLU A 477 -14.61 28.37 -38.28
C GLU A 477 -14.58 29.62 -37.39
N GLU A 478 -15.12 30.76 -37.82
CA GLU A 478 -15.07 32.00 -37.02
C GLU A 478 -15.79 31.86 -35.66
N PRO A 479 -15.34 32.54 -34.60
CA PRO A 479 -15.98 32.45 -33.28
C PRO A 479 -17.43 32.93 -33.31
N GLU A 480 -18.29 32.35 -32.46
CA GLU A 480 -19.66 32.86 -32.29
C GLU A 480 -19.59 34.26 -31.66
N ILE A 481 -19.99 35.28 -32.43
CA ILE A 481 -20.16 36.65 -31.94
C ILE A 481 -21.65 36.91 -31.73
N LEU A 482 -22.01 37.41 -30.55
CA LEU A 482 -23.31 38.00 -30.28
C LEU A 482 -23.17 39.50 -30.02
N ASP A 483 -23.98 40.27 -30.73
CA ASP A 483 -24.17 41.69 -30.52
C ASP A 483 -25.13 41.94 -29.34
N ASP A 484 -24.96 43.07 -28.63
CA ASP A 484 -25.85 43.51 -27.56
C ASP A 484 -25.99 45.05 -27.53
N TRP A 485 -26.95 45.55 -26.77
CA TRP A 485 -27.14 46.98 -26.54
C TRP A 485 -26.15 47.54 -25.49
N PRO A 486 -25.65 48.78 -25.66
CA PRO A 486 -24.86 49.44 -24.62
C PRO A 486 -25.60 49.54 -23.29
N LEU A 487 -24.88 49.30 -22.18
CA LEU A 487 -25.42 49.42 -20.82
C LEU A 487 -25.90 50.86 -20.57
N HIS A 488 -27.16 51.00 -20.14
CA HIS A 488 -27.74 52.30 -19.80
C HIS A 488 -26.86 53.05 -18.77
N ALA A 489 -26.63 54.34 -19.00
CA ALA A 489 -25.76 55.15 -18.14
C ALA A 489 -26.32 55.23 -16.71
N SER A 490 -25.57 54.69 -15.74
CA SER A 490 -25.93 54.74 -14.32
C SER A 490 -25.19 55.87 -13.63
N LYS A 491 -25.91 56.72 -12.89
CA LYS A 491 -25.32 57.86 -12.16
C LYS A 491 -24.49 57.44 -10.93
N TYR A 492 -24.35 56.14 -10.66
CA TYR A 492 -23.74 55.58 -9.45
C TYR A 492 -23.01 54.24 -9.67
N SER A 493 -22.71 53.84 -10.92
CA SER A 493 -21.98 52.58 -11.18
C SER A 493 -20.50 52.73 -10.87
N LYS A 494 -20.12 52.40 -9.62
CA LYS A 494 -18.82 51.77 -9.38
C LYS A 494 -18.89 50.33 -9.87
N THR A 495 -17.78 49.84 -10.37
CA THR A 495 -17.58 48.43 -10.71
C THR A 495 -16.80 47.72 -9.59
N ARG A 496 -17.05 46.43 -9.38
CA ARG A 496 -16.24 45.52 -8.55
C ARG A 496 -15.70 44.40 -9.43
N THR A 497 -14.42 44.08 -9.25
CA THR A 497 -13.72 43.07 -10.04
C THR A 497 -13.39 41.86 -9.17
N MET A 498 -13.75 40.67 -9.66
CA MET A 498 -13.55 39.38 -9.01
C MET A 498 -12.81 38.43 -9.94
N ILE A 499 -11.99 37.54 -9.35
CA ILE A 499 -11.34 36.41 -10.02
C ILE A 499 -11.87 35.12 -9.39
N GLY A 500 -12.15 34.11 -10.21
CA GLY A 500 -12.69 32.82 -9.79
C GLY A 500 -14.20 32.79 -9.47
N ALA A 501 -14.89 33.94 -9.56
CA ALA A 501 -16.34 34.06 -9.44
C ALA A 501 -16.83 35.41 -10.04
N CYS A 502 -18.13 35.69 -9.98
CA CYS A 502 -18.71 37.01 -10.27
C CYS A 502 -19.48 37.60 -9.08
N TRP A 503 -19.55 38.94 -9.02
CA TRP A 503 -20.27 39.70 -8.00
C TRP A 503 -21.66 40.14 -8.48
N HIS A 504 -22.69 39.87 -7.68
CA HIS A 504 -24.07 40.26 -7.94
C HIS A 504 -24.45 41.51 -7.12
N GLY A 505 -24.24 42.70 -7.69
CA GLY A 505 -24.47 43.98 -7.03
C GLY A 505 -25.91 44.26 -6.55
N GLN A 506 -26.93 43.58 -7.08
CA GLN A 506 -28.30 43.68 -6.58
C GLN A 506 -28.50 42.95 -5.25
N THR A 507 -27.89 41.77 -5.07
CA THR A 507 -28.02 40.93 -3.87
C THR A 507 -26.88 41.12 -2.87
N GLN A 508 -25.77 41.75 -3.28
CA GLN A 508 -24.52 41.83 -2.51
C GLN A 508 -23.97 40.43 -2.19
N THR A 509 -23.93 39.55 -3.20
CA THR A 509 -23.45 38.16 -3.07
C THR A 509 -22.49 37.78 -4.20
N ILE A 510 -21.59 36.84 -3.92
CA ILE A 510 -20.70 36.21 -4.92
C ILE A 510 -21.39 34.95 -5.48
N GLY A 511 -21.23 34.68 -6.77
CA GLY A 511 -21.78 33.51 -7.44
C GLY A 511 -21.04 33.13 -8.73
N GLN A 512 -21.49 32.08 -9.41
CA GLN A 512 -20.93 31.61 -10.69
C GLN A 512 -19.42 31.26 -10.61
N TYR A 513 -19.05 30.61 -9.50
CA TYR A 513 -17.69 30.17 -9.17
C TYR A 513 -17.07 29.28 -10.24
N PHE A 514 -15.77 29.45 -10.47
CA PHE A 514 -14.94 28.67 -11.37
C PHE A 514 -14.34 27.45 -10.66
N LYS A 515 -14.23 26.29 -11.32
CA LYS A 515 -13.56 25.10 -10.77
C LYS A 515 -12.30 24.74 -11.57
N GLY A 516 -11.13 25.16 -11.10
CA GLY A 516 -9.87 24.87 -11.79
C GLY A 516 -8.67 25.45 -11.05
N SER A 517 -7.54 25.60 -11.72
CA SER A 517 -6.34 26.25 -11.18
C SER A 517 -5.94 27.44 -12.05
N LEU A 518 -5.58 28.57 -11.43
CA LEU A 518 -5.04 29.76 -12.11
C LEU A 518 -3.65 30.12 -11.56
N MET A 519 -2.86 30.81 -12.38
CA MET A 519 -1.52 31.31 -12.06
C MET A 519 -1.24 32.54 -12.95
N GLY A 520 -0.46 33.51 -12.45
CA GLY A 520 -0.02 34.75 -13.15
C GLY A 520 -1.07 35.41 -14.05
N MET A 521 -1.94 36.26 -13.50
CA MET A 521 -2.99 36.96 -14.25
C MET A 521 -2.62 38.43 -14.45
N THR A 522 -2.20 38.79 -15.65
CA THR A 522 -1.75 40.15 -15.97
C THR A 522 -2.75 40.96 -16.77
N PHE A 523 -2.80 42.27 -16.51
CA PHE A 523 -3.68 43.22 -17.21
C PHE A 523 -2.92 44.50 -17.62
N LEU A 524 -3.25 45.03 -18.80
CA LEU A 524 -2.65 46.24 -19.35
C LEU A 524 -3.73 47.23 -19.82
N GLU A 525 -3.83 48.38 -19.15
CA GLU A 525 -4.84 49.40 -19.43
C GLU A 525 -4.46 50.34 -20.58
N GLY A 526 -5.36 50.50 -21.56
CA GLY A 526 -5.28 51.51 -22.62
C GLY A 526 -4.32 51.19 -23.77
N GLN A 527 -3.65 50.03 -23.74
CA GLN A 527 -2.73 49.55 -24.78
C GLN A 527 -2.87 48.03 -24.94
N ASN A 528 -2.44 47.50 -26.09
CA ASN A 528 -2.27 46.07 -26.28
C ASN A 528 -0.81 45.68 -26.03
N GLU A 529 -0.61 44.52 -25.42
CA GLU A 529 0.69 43.89 -25.25
C GLU A 529 1.16 43.23 -26.56
N LYS A 530 2.49 43.10 -26.73
CA LYS A 530 3.11 42.53 -27.92
C LYS A 530 2.90 41.01 -27.99
N VAL A 531 2.74 40.48 -29.21
CA VAL A 531 2.68 39.02 -29.44
C VAL A 531 3.96 38.33 -28.97
N ASP A 532 5.12 38.97 -29.18
CA ASP A 532 6.44 38.50 -28.73
C ASP A 532 6.48 38.17 -27.22
N VAL A 533 5.73 38.93 -26.41
CA VAL A 533 5.64 38.71 -24.95
C VAL A 533 4.85 37.44 -24.66
N PHE A 534 3.74 37.22 -25.37
CA PHE A 534 2.95 35.99 -25.22
C PHE A 534 3.69 34.75 -25.71
N GLN A 535 4.52 34.88 -26.75
CA GLN A 535 5.38 33.80 -27.26
C GLN A 535 6.53 33.50 -26.29
N CYS A 536 7.20 34.54 -25.78
CA CYS A 536 8.24 34.41 -24.77
C CYS A 536 7.72 33.76 -23.48
N ALA A 537 6.49 34.09 -23.07
CA ALA A 537 5.84 33.49 -21.91
C ALA A 537 5.59 31.97 -22.04
N GLN A 538 5.69 31.36 -23.23
CA GLN A 538 5.57 29.90 -23.41
C GLN A 538 6.90 29.16 -23.48
N LYS A 539 8.03 29.87 -23.45
CA LYS A 539 9.32 29.22 -23.58
C LYS A 539 9.69 28.55 -22.26
N CYS A 540 9.56 27.22 -22.17
CA CYS A 540 10.16 26.48 -21.06
C CYS A 540 11.67 26.75 -20.98
N ASP A 541 12.18 26.90 -19.77
CA ASP A 541 13.62 26.80 -19.55
C ASP A 541 14.07 25.33 -19.62
N GLU A 542 13.22 24.42 -19.13
CA GLU A 542 13.41 22.98 -19.16
C GLU A 542 12.94 22.32 -20.48
N GLN A 543 13.83 21.64 -21.21
CA GLN A 543 13.50 21.06 -22.53
C GLN A 543 14.49 19.96 -23.00
N LEU A 544 14.07 19.17 -23.98
CA LEU A 544 14.93 18.33 -24.82
C LEU A 544 15.44 19.14 -26.03
N GLN A 545 16.73 19.07 -26.29
CA GLN A 545 17.37 19.62 -27.49
C GLN A 545 18.10 18.54 -28.28
N PHE A 546 18.33 18.83 -29.57
CA PHE A 546 19.11 17.99 -30.47
C PHE A 546 20.33 18.78 -30.97
N LEU A 547 21.51 18.19 -30.84
CA LEU A 547 22.74 18.81 -31.33
C LEU A 547 22.98 18.51 -32.82
N ASP A 548 23.63 19.45 -33.51
CA ASP A 548 24.08 19.31 -34.89
C ASP A 548 22.97 18.97 -35.92
N LEU A 549 21.86 19.71 -35.87
CA LEU A 549 20.77 19.64 -36.85
C LEU A 549 21.23 19.89 -38.30
N ASP A 550 22.29 20.67 -38.49
CA ASP A 550 22.91 20.92 -39.81
C ASP A 550 23.67 19.70 -40.37
N LEU A 551 23.86 18.64 -39.57
CA LEU A 551 24.54 17.39 -39.93
C LEU A 551 23.58 16.20 -40.09
N LEU A 552 22.31 16.46 -40.40
CA LEU A 552 21.34 15.42 -40.77
C LEU A 552 21.52 14.96 -42.22
N GLN A 553 21.42 13.65 -42.45
CA GLN A 553 21.50 13.04 -43.78
C GLN A 553 20.16 13.19 -44.55
N PRO A 554 20.17 13.05 -45.89
CA PRO A 554 18.93 12.93 -46.65
C PRO A 554 18.03 11.82 -46.10
N GLU A 555 16.74 12.10 -45.97
CA GLU A 555 15.70 11.26 -45.33
C GLU A 555 15.75 11.08 -43.79
N GLU A 556 16.79 11.57 -43.10
CA GLU A 556 16.73 11.76 -41.65
C GLU A 556 15.82 12.95 -41.30
N GLN A 557 15.11 12.86 -40.17
CA GLN A 557 14.23 13.92 -39.68
C GLN A 557 14.28 13.99 -38.16
N VAL A 558 14.27 15.21 -37.62
CA VAL A 558 14.07 15.47 -36.18
C VAL A 558 12.95 16.50 -36.06
N MET A 559 11.93 16.16 -35.28
CA MET A 559 10.76 16.99 -35.01
C MET A 559 10.63 17.19 -33.50
N PHE A 560 10.27 18.41 -33.08
CA PHE A 560 10.10 18.77 -31.67
C PHE A 560 8.63 19.14 -31.41
N SER A 561 8.16 18.88 -30.19
CA SER A 561 6.97 19.53 -29.65
C SER A 561 7.22 21.02 -29.40
N ARG A 562 6.13 21.75 -29.21
CA ARG A 562 6.15 23.23 -29.14
C ARG A 562 6.84 23.78 -27.88
N ASP A 563 6.74 23.03 -26.80
CA ASP A 563 7.34 23.24 -25.49
C ASP A 563 8.76 22.62 -25.37
N GLY A 564 9.17 21.79 -26.34
CA GLY A 564 10.41 21.02 -26.28
C GLY A 564 10.39 19.84 -25.32
N SER A 565 9.23 19.42 -24.79
CA SER A 565 9.12 18.24 -23.92
C SER A 565 9.21 16.91 -24.68
N GLU A 566 8.99 16.90 -25.99
CA GLU A 566 8.91 15.68 -26.80
C GLU A 566 9.65 15.84 -28.14
N LEU A 567 10.49 14.87 -28.48
CA LEU A 567 11.29 14.83 -29.70
C LEU A 567 11.01 13.53 -30.45
N THR A 568 10.72 13.61 -31.74
CA THR A 568 10.57 12.44 -32.63
C THR A 568 11.66 12.48 -33.69
N LEU A 569 12.43 11.39 -33.80
CA LEU A 569 13.53 11.22 -34.74
C LEU A 569 13.27 10.06 -35.70
N VAL A 570 13.81 10.21 -36.92
CA VAL A 570 13.68 9.25 -38.02
C VAL A 570 15.07 9.01 -38.61
N ALA A 571 15.48 7.74 -38.65
CA ALA A 571 16.79 7.29 -39.09
C ALA A 571 16.70 6.23 -40.21
N VAL A 572 17.70 6.17 -41.09
CA VAL A 572 17.74 5.32 -42.30
C VAL A 572 18.65 4.08 -42.12
N GLY A 573 18.85 3.65 -40.87
CA GLY A 573 19.74 2.54 -40.55
C GLY A 573 20.01 2.38 -39.06
N LEU A 574 20.71 1.30 -38.68
CA LEU A 574 21.08 1.03 -37.28
C LEU A 574 22.24 1.92 -36.79
N ALA A 575 23.20 2.24 -37.67
CA ALA A 575 24.34 3.08 -37.32
C ALA A 575 23.87 4.51 -37.04
N ASP A 576 23.20 5.08 -38.03
CA ASP A 576 22.67 6.44 -38.05
C ASP A 576 21.72 6.67 -36.88
N TYR A 577 20.85 5.69 -36.57
CA TYR A 577 19.97 5.73 -35.41
C TYR A 577 20.73 5.90 -34.07
N ASN A 578 21.82 5.16 -33.84
CA ASN A 578 22.61 5.31 -32.62
C ASN A 578 23.33 6.67 -32.61
N ASP A 579 23.90 7.09 -33.74
CA ASP A 579 24.59 8.38 -33.89
C ASP A 579 23.66 9.60 -33.75
N LEU A 580 22.36 9.45 -34.03
CA LEU A 580 21.32 10.44 -33.76
C LEU A 580 20.91 10.42 -32.28
N LEU A 581 20.73 9.24 -31.65
CA LEU A 581 20.43 9.15 -30.21
C LEU A 581 21.48 9.91 -29.36
N HIS A 582 22.76 9.73 -29.68
CA HIS A 582 23.85 10.34 -28.92
C HIS A 582 23.83 11.88 -28.90
N ARG A 583 23.07 12.54 -29.80
CA ARG A 583 22.93 14.01 -29.89
C ARG A 583 21.75 14.58 -29.08
N ILE A 584 20.96 13.73 -28.42
CA ILE A 584 19.82 14.14 -27.60
C ILE A 584 20.30 14.58 -26.22
N VAL A 585 20.08 15.86 -25.89
CA VAL A 585 20.47 16.46 -24.62
C VAL A 585 19.27 17.05 -23.89
N TYR A 586 19.22 16.84 -22.57
CA TYR A 586 18.36 17.58 -21.66
C TYR A 586 19.03 18.92 -21.31
N VAL A 587 18.25 19.98 -21.26
CA VAL A 587 18.71 21.35 -20.96
C VAL A 587 17.73 22.00 -20.01
N ASN A 588 18.25 22.72 -19.01
CA ASN A 588 17.45 23.64 -18.19
C ASN A 588 18.17 24.98 -18.07
N SER A 589 17.65 26.03 -18.71
CA SER A 589 18.29 27.36 -18.76
C SER A 589 18.11 28.23 -17.51
N ARG A 590 17.41 27.75 -16.46
CA ARG A 590 17.31 28.47 -15.19
C ARG A 590 18.68 28.53 -14.49
N SER A 591 19.01 29.69 -13.93
CA SER A 591 20.14 29.83 -13.00
C SER A 591 19.95 29.07 -11.68
N ARG A 592 18.69 28.73 -11.35
CA ARG A 592 18.28 27.78 -10.31
C ARG A 592 17.15 26.89 -10.87
N PRO A 593 17.48 25.71 -11.43
CA PRO A 593 16.51 24.70 -11.87
C PRO A 593 15.67 24.16 -10.71
N THR A 594 14.41 23.82 -10.97
CA THR A 594 13.50 23.29 -9.93
C THR A 594 13.90 21.86 -9.54
N PRO A 595 14.30 21.57 -8.29
CA PRO A 595 14.84 20.26 -7.91
C PRO A 595 13.84 19.10 -8.01
N GLY A 596 14.37 17.89 -8.14
CA GLY A 596 13.61 16.63 -8.15
C GLY A 596 13.73 15.85 -9.46
N ASP A 597 13.12 14.67 -9.47
CA ASP A 597 13.32 13.69 -10.54
C ASP A 597 12.38 13.97 -11.74
N ARG A 598 12.94 13.78 -12.95
CA ARG A 598 12.25 13.82 -14.24
C ARG A 598 12.41 12.47 -14.95
N PHE A 599 11.52 12.13 -15.86
CA PHE A 599 11.59 10.83 -16.56
C PHE A 599 11.55 11.01 -18.07
N VAL A 600 12.69 10.83 -18.75
CA VAL A 600 12.74 10.80 -20.22
C VAL A 600 12.47 9.39 -20.70
N THR A 601 11.32 9.17 -21.34
CA THR A 601 10.94 7.88 -21.91
C THR A 601 11.20 7.85 -23.41
N LEU A 602 12.05 6.91 -23.85
CA LEU A 602 12.28 6.58 -25.25
C LEU A 602 11.38 5.40 -25.66
N THR A 603 10.57 5.60 -26.69
CA THR A 603 9.95 4.52 -27.47
C THR A 603 10.64 4.39 -28.81
N THR A 604 10.71 3.20 -29.38
CA THR A 604 11.44 2.94 -30.63
C THR A 604 10.74 1.89 -31.47
N THR A 605 10.58 2.17 -32.76
CA THR A 605 9.91 1.29 -33.72
C THR A 605 10.83 1.06 -34.92
N VAL A 606 11.04 -0.20 -35.29
CA VAL A 606 12.01 -0.64 -36.28
C VAL A 606 11.28 -1.33 -37.44
N LYS A 607 11.48 -0.87 -38.68
CA LYS A 607 11.01 -1.57 -39.89
C LYS A 607 12.15 -2.40 -40.49
N CYS A 608 11.97 -3.72 -40.58
CA CYS A 608 12.95 -4.64 -41.15
C CYS A 608 12.81 -4.73 -42.69
N ALA A 609 13.88 -4.48 -43.43
CA ALA A 609 13.90 -4.44 -44.90
C ALA A 609 13.39 -5.74 -45.55
N ALA A 610 13.82 -6.91 -45.03
CA ALA A 610 13.60 -8.21 -45.65
C ALA A 610 12.13 -8.67 -45.68
N ASN A 611 11.35 -8.30 -44.65
CA ASN A 611 10.00 -8.83 -44.42
C ASN A 611 8.90 -7.75 -44.45
N ASN A 612 9.27 -6.46 -44.53
CA ASN A 612 8.39 -5.32 -44.24
C ASN A 612 7.71 -5.40 -42.85
N ASP A 613 8.33 -6.14 -41.92
CA ASP A 613 7.90 -6.34 -40.54
C ASP A 613 8.25 -5.10 -39.69
N THR A 614 7.37 -4.73 -38.76
CA THR A 614 7.52 -3.55 -37.89
C THR A 614 7.51 -3.95 -36.42
N GLN A 615 8.64 -3.75 -35.74
CA GLN A 615 8.87 -4.19 -34.37
C GLN A 615 9.01 -2.99 -33.44
N THR A 616 8.06 -2.81 -32.54
CA THR A 616 8.16 -1.85 -31.42
C THR A 616 9.01 -2.46 -30.31
N MET A 617 10.01 -1.70 -29.84
CA MET A 617 10.85 -2.07 -28.71
C MET A 617 10.14 -1.76 -27.38
N PRO A 618 10.50 -2.43 -26.26
CA PRO A 618 10.05 -2.01 -24.93
C PRO A 618 10.45 -0.55 -24.66
N PRO A 619 9.57 0.27 -24.03
CA PRO A 619 9.90 1.64 -23.66
C PRO A 619 11.08 1.65 -22.68
N THR A 620 12.00 2.58 -22.88
CA THR A 620 13.20 2.74 -22.03
C THR A 620 13.14 4.10 -21.35
N THR A 621 13.01 4.11 -20.02
CA THR A 621 12.93 5.34 -19.23
C THR A 621 14.26 5.64 -18.55
N VAL A 622 14.71 6.90 -18.68
CA VAL A 622 15.89 7.47 -18.01
C VAL A 622 15.41 8.48 -16.97
N GLU A 623 15.80 8.29 -15.73
CA GLU A 623 15.56 9.25 -14.66
C GLU A 623 16.64 10.36 -14.71
N ILE A 624 16.23 11.63 -14.69
CA ILE A 624 17.11 12.78 -14.53
C ILE A 624 16.82 13.42 -13.18
N ALA A 625 17.70 13.21 -12.21
CA ALA A 625 17.63 13.88 -10.92
C ALA A 625 18.17 15.32 -11.06
N VAL A 626 17.26 16.31 -11.07
CA VAL A 626 17.62 17.73 -11.08
C VAL A 626 18.01 18.15 -9.66
N LEU A 627 19.24 18.62 -9.49
CA LEU A 627 19.82 19.02 -8.21
C LEU A 627 19.71 20.53 -8.00
N ASP A 628 19.49 20.95 -6.74
CA ASP A 628 19.45 22.38 -6.34
C ASP A 628 20.83 23.07 -6.41
N ARG A 629 21.91 22.28 -6.34
CA ARG A 629 23.30 22.74 -6.34
C ARG A 629 24.16 21.80 -7.18
N GLU A 630 25.31 22.27 -7.64
CA GLU A 630 26.31 21.38 -8.23
C GLU A 630 26.79 20.36 -7.18
N PRO A 631 26.89 19.05 -7.53
CA PRO A 631 27.57 18.09 -6.68
C PRO A 631 29.05 18.45 -6.67
N SER A 632 29.51 19.06 -5.58
CA SER A 632 30.78 19.80 -5.52
C SER A 632 31.99 18.95 -5.91
N SER A 633 32.44 19.09 -7.15
CA SER A 633 33.72 18.54 -7.62
C SER A 633 34.85 19.10 -6.75
N PRO A 634 35.80 18.28 -6.24
CA PRO A 634 36.73 18.65 -5.18
C PRO A 634 37.85 19.60 -5.65
N THR A 635 37.48 20.82 -6.02
CA THR A 635 38.37 21.85 -6.57
C THR A 635 38.68 22.90 -5.50
N VAL A 636 39.86 22.78 -4.89
CA VAL A 636 40.28 23.62 -3.76
C VAL A 636 40.40 25.10 -4.16
N ARG A 637 39.44 25.93 -3.73
CA ARG A 637 39.61 27.38 -3.49
C ARG A 637 38.89 27.77 -2.20
N GLN A 638 39.49 28.73 -1.48
CA GLN A 638 39.21 28.93 -0.05
C GLN A 638 38.18 30.04 0.20
N SER A 639 36.94 29.62 0.44
CA SER A 639 35.96 30.34 1.25
C SER A 639 35.12 29.31 1.98
N THR A 640 35.53 28.94 3.20
CA THR A 640 34.82 27.94 4.00
C THR A 640 33.47 28.51 4.47
N PRO A 641 32.33 27.88 4.13
CA PRO A 641 31.04 28.32 4.64
C PRO A 641 30.95 28.14 6.16
N LEU A 642 30.13 28.99 6.80
CA LEU A 642 29.80 28.89 8.21
C LEU A 642 29.12 27.54 8.49
N SER A 643 29.79 26.68 9.23
CA SER A 643 29.36 25.29 9.48
C SER A 643 28.96 25.10 10.95
N LEU A 644 27.77 24.54 11.18
CA LEU A 644 27.28 24.21 12.52
C LEU A 644 27.71 22.78 12.87
N ASN A 645 28.85 22.64 13.54
CA ASN A 645 29.29 21.34 14.04
C ASN A 645 28.44 20.94 15.26
N ILE A 646 27.54 19.99 15.06
CA ILE A 646 26.67 19.41 16.10
C ILE A 646 27.29 18.08 16.54
N THR A 647 27.55 17.95 17.84
CA THR A 647 28.23 16.81 18.45
C THR A 647 27.49 16.35 19.71
N GLY A 648 27.63 15.10 20.11
CA GLY A 648 27.01 14.55 21.31
C GLY A 648 27.03 13.02 21.31
N GLN A 649 26.36 12.40 22.29
CA GLN A 649 26.30 10.96 22.46
C GLN A 649 25.35 10.31 21.44
N LEU A 650 25.92 9.51 20.52
CA LEU A 650 25.20 8.88 19.41
C LEU A 650 24.29 7.71 19.83
N GLU A 651 24.62 6.99 20.91
CA GLU A 651 23.77 5.95 21.48
C GLU A 651 23.51 6.19 22.98
N LEU A 652 22.23 6.26 23.35
CA LEU A 652 21.74 6.34 24.72
C LEU A 652 21.05 5.01 25.08
N SER A 653 21.06 4.63 26.35
CA SER A 653 20.34 3.44 26.84
C SER A 653 19.54 3.80 28.07
N TYR A 654 18.24 3.46 28.08
CA TYR A 654 17.34 3.75 29.19
C TYR A 654 16.43 2.56 29.52
N PRO A 655 16.19 2.25 30.81
CA PRO A 655 15.20 1.25 31.19
C PRO A 655 13.79 1.69 30.82
N SER A 656 12.95 0.75 30.37
CA SER A 656 11.60 1.01 29.86
C SER A 656 10.78 1.96 30.75
N SER A 657 10.78 1.73 32.07
CA SER A 657 10.03 2.56 33.02
C SER A 657 10.44 4.03 33.05
N SER A 658 11.66 4.38 32.64
CA SER A 658 12.08 5.78 32.52
C SER A 658 11.59 6.41 31.23
N VAL A 659 11.49 5.65 30.14
CA VAL A 659 10.88 6.11 28.87
C VAL A 659 9.38 6.40 29.04
N GLU A 660 8.68 5.65 29.91
CA GLU A 660 7.32 5.97 30.39
C GLU A 660 7.21 7.31 31.12
N ARG A 661 8.30 7.81 31.71
CA ARG A 661 8.35 9.07 32.49
C ARG A 661 8.99 10.24 31.74
N GLY A 662 9.44 10.02 30.51
CA GLY A 662 10.24 10.97 29.75
C GLY A 662 11.75 10.78 29.95
N VAL A 663 12.48 10.61 28.85
CA VAL A 663 13.94 10.53 28.81
C VAL A 663 14.53 11.61 27.91
N ASN A 664 15.64 12.20 28.34
CA ASN A 664 16.36 13.21 27.57
C ASN A 664 17.04 12.55 26.36
N ILE A 665 16.82 13.10 25.17
CA ILE A 665 17.35 12.56 23.90
C ILE A 665 18.62 13.27 23.41
N PHE A 666 18.98 14.40 24.02
CA PHE A 666 20.14 15.23 23.66
C PHE A 666 20.92 15.74 24.89
N PRO A 667 21.27 14.88 25.88
CA PRO A 667 21.74 15.33 27.20
C PRO A 667 23.08 16.08 27.19
N ASP A 668 24.00 15.74 26.28
CA ASP A 668 25.34 16.31 26.18
C ASP A 668 25.54 17.21 24.94
N LEU A 669 24.55 17.25 24.04
CA LEU A 669 24.55 17.91 22.73
C LEU A 669 25.32 19.23 22.72
N SER A 670 26.45 19.31 22.03
CA SER A 670 27.25 20.53 21.87
C SER A 670 27.22 21.02 20.42
N MET A 671 26.82 22.28 20.26
CA MET A 671 26.66 22.96 18.97
C MET A 671 27.70 24.07 18.88
N LYS A 672 28.56 24.04 17.85
CA LYS A 672 29.66 24.99 17.67
C LYS A 672 29.73 25.46 16.22
N VAL A 673 29.95 26.74 16.00
CA VAL A 673 30.13 27.28 14.65
C VAL A 673 31.61 27.28 14.27
N GLY A 674 31.94 26.66 13.14
CA GLY A 674 33.26 26.75 12.52
C GLY A 674 33.46 28.16 11.96
N HIS A 675 34.50 28.86 12.42
CA HIS A 675 34.80 30.23 12.02
C HIS A 675 36.29 30.44 11.77
N SER A 676 36.64 31.29 10.79
CA SER A 676 38.02 31.42 10.29
C SER A 676 38.50 32.87 10.07
N ASP A 677 37.69 33.91 10.32
CA ASP A 677 38.11 35.32 10.25
C ASP A 677 37.85 36.05 11.57
N PRO A 678 38.87 36.49 12.31
CA PRO A 678 38.69 37.18 13.60
C PRO A 678 38.09 38.59 13.52
N ASN A 679 37.68 39.10 12.35
CA ASN A 679 37.15 40.46 12.17
C ASN A 679 35.63 40.58 11.98
N LEU A 680 34.88 39.46 11.86
CA LEU A 680 33.43 39.52 11.68
C LEU A 680 32.72 39.94 12.98
N GLN A 681 32.12 41.14 12.98
CA GLN A 681 31.48 41.75 14.16
C GLN A 681 30.09 41.19 14.52
N GLN A 682 29.56 40.22 13.77
CA GLN A 682 28.25 39.62 14.03
C GLN A 682 28.36 38.12 14.30
N VAL A 683 27.71 37.67 15.37
CA VAL A 683 27.63 36.25 15.75
C VAL A 683 26.48 35.61 14.96
N PRO A 684 26.74 34.54 14.18
CA PRO A 684 25.70 33.89 13.37
C PRO A 684 24.62 33.25 14.23
N LYS A 685 23.41 33.16 13.67
CA LYS A 685 22.18 32.74 14.37
C LYS A 685 21.57 31.50 13.73
N ILE A 686 20.83 30.75 14.55
CA ILE A 686 20.00 29.64 14.09
C ILE A 686 18.61 30.18 13.77
N GLN A 687 18.03 29.73 12.65
CA GLN A 687 16.68 30.10 12.20
C GLN A 687 15.63 29.07 12.62
N TRP A 688 16.01 27.79 12.67
CA TRP A 688 15.18 26.69 13.14
C TRP A 688 16.01 25.44 13.47
N CYS A 689 15.43 24.57 14.29
CA CYS A 689 15.83 23.18 14.47
C CYS A 689 14.60 22.26 14.44
N ARG A 690 14.75 21.04 13.90
CA ARG A 690 13.72 20.01 13.76
C ARG A 690 14.20 18.71 14.38
N ILE A 691 13.32 18.00 15.10
CA ILE A 691 13.58 16.69 15.71
C ILE A 691 12.57 15.69 15.16
N GLY A 692 12.96 14.88 14.19
CA GLY A 692 12.15 13.79 13.64
C GLY A 692 12.46 12.44 14.27
N ALA A 693 11.50 11.50 14.26
CA ALA A 693 11.70 10.12 14.67
C ALA A 693 11.79 9.15 13.48
N LYS A 694 12.60 8.10 13.59
CA LYS A 694 12.69 6.99 12.63
C LYS A 694 12.49 5.63 13.34
N PRO A 695 11.46 4.83 12.96
CA PRO A 695 10.29 5.22 12.16
C PRO A 695 9.50 6.39 12.80
N PRO A 696 8.50 6.99 12.13
CA PRO A 696 7.70 8.11 12.68
C PRO A 696 7.05 7.81 14.04
N LEU A 697 6.53 8.86 14.70
CA LEU A 697 5.84 8.76 16.00
C LEU A 697 4.39 8.26 15.84
N ASP A 698 3.96 7.34 16.71
CA ASP A 698 2.54 7.14 17.00
C ASP A 698 2.07 8.23 17.97
N LYS A 699 1.50 9.32 17.44
CA LYS A 699 0.93 10.43 18.23
C LYS A 699 -0.15 10.04 19.25
N SER A 700 -0.68 8.80 19.22
CA SER A 700 -1.58 8.29 20.26
C SER A 700 -0.86 7.70 21.48
N ARG A 701 0.47 7.51 21.40
CA ARG A 701 1.29 6.81 22.41
C ARG A 701 2.63 7.47 22.73
N GLU A 702 3.17 8.27 21.80
CA GLU A 702 4.51 8.84 21.81
C GLU A 702 4.46 10.33 21.49
N ASP A 703 5.19 11.16 22.24
CA ASP A 703 5.33 12.59 22.00
C ASP A 703 6.61 13.13 22.69
N PHE A 704 6.94 14.39 22.45
CA PHE A 704 8.03 15.11 23.08
C PHE A 704 7.53 16.10 24.14
N SER A 705 8.38 16.45 25.10
CA SER A 705 8.17 17.61 25.98
C SER A 705 9.09 18.76 25.57
N SER A 706 8.60 19.99 25.68
CA SER A 706 9.36 21.20 25.39
C SER A 706 9.42 22.13 26.62
N PRO A 707 10.53 22.85 26.86
CA PRO A 707 10.60 23.82 27.96
C PRO A 707 9.90 25.13 27.57
N ALA A 708 8.56 25.10 27.45
CA ALA A 708 7.75 26.20 26.92
C ALA A 708 8.05 27.58 27.53
N ASN A 709 8.27 27.66 28.85
CA ASN A 709 8.64 28.91 29.54
C ASN A 709 9.97 29.51 29.02
N LEU A 710 10.95 28.67 28.66
CA LEU A 710 12.24 29.10 28.12
C LEU A 710 12.11 29.52 26.65
N ILE A 711 11.34 28.76 25.86
CA ILE A 711 11.07 29.04 24.45
C ILE A 711 10.37 30.41 24.29
N VAL A 712 9.32 30.66 25.08
CA VAL A 712 8.61 31.96 25.12
C VAL A 712 9.51 33.10 25.60
N ALA A 713 10.35 32.88 26.63
CA ALA A 713 11.29 33.90 27.12
C ALA A 713 12.32 34.31 26.05
N LEU A 714 12.74 33.36 25.20
CA LEU A 714 13.68 33.58 24.09
C LEU A 714 13.00 34.08 22.80
N LYS A 715 11.66 34.23 22.78
CA LYS A 715 10.84 34.60 21.62
C LYS A 715 10.99 33.63 20.43
N LEU A 716 11.26 32.37 20.72
CA LEU A 716 11.18 31.27 19.76
C LEU A 716 9.76 30.67 19.81
N ASP A 717 9.38 29.94 18.77
CA ASP A 717 8.10 29.24 18.66
C ASP A 717 8.32 27.73 18.43
N PHE A 718 7.37 26.89 18.86
CA PHE A 718 7.51 25.43 18.75
C PHE A 718 6.21 24.74 18.33
N GLU A 719 6.34 23.69 17.49
CA GLU A 719 5.22 23.07 16.80
C GLU A 719 5.38 21.55 16.72
N HIS A 720 4.36 20.81 17.15
CA HIS A 720 4.34 19.33 17.14
C HIS A 720 3.75 18.84 15.80
N LEU A 721 4.58 18.84 14.75
CA LEU A 721 4.25 18.33 13.42
C LEU A 721 3.93 16.82 13.47
N ASN A 722 3.42 16.25 12.37
CA ASN A 722 2.95 14.86 12.36
C ASN A 722 4.06 13.80 12.47
N ASP A 723 5.31 14.15 12.20
CA ASP A 723 6.48 13.26 12.29
C ASP A 723 7.64 13.80 13.14
N ALA A 724 7.52 15.03 13.65
CA ALA A 724 8.63 15.78 14.24
C ALA A 724 8.18 16.89 15.22
N LEU A 725 9.06 17.29 16.14
CA LEU A 725 8.98 18.56 16.85
C LEU A 725 9.81 19.62 16.09
N PHE A 726 9.25 20.80 15.86
CA PHE A 726 9.89 21.88 15.10
C PHE A 726 10.00 23.15 15.95
N LEU A 727 11.21 23.69 16.10
CA LEU A 727 11.54 24.85 16.94
C LEU A 727 12.09 25.97 16.05
N LYS A 728 11.31 27.03 15.85
CA LYS A 728 11.51 28.06 14.81
C LYS A 728 11.65 29.47 15.41
N GLY A 729 12.54 30.28 14.84
CA GLY A 729 12.84 31.66 15.27
C GLY A 729 14.33 31.98 15.28
N LEU A 730 14.68 33.27 15.25
CA LEU A 730 16.08 33.73 15.15
C LEU A 730 16.78 33.83 16.52
N GLY A 731 17.36 32.72 16.98
CA GLY A 731 18.08 32.60 18.26
C GLY A 731 19.60 32.45 18.11
N HIS A 732 20.35 32.59 19.21
CA HIS A 732 21.76 32.22 19.24
C HIS A 732 21.94 30.71 19.40
N VAL A 733 23.14 30.21 19.07
CA VAL A 733 23.47 28.77 19.12
C VAL A 733 23.34 28.22 20.54
N ASP A 734 23.75 28.98 21.56
CA ASP A 734 23.62 28.58 22.97
C ASP A 734 22.16 28.54 23.45
N ASP A 735 21.28 29.41 22.93
CA ASP A 735 19.84 29.43 23.24
C ASP A 735 19.19 28.12 22.77
N TYR A 736 19.46 27.76 21.50
CA TYR A 736 18.99 26.53 20.87
C TYR A 736 19.57 25.29 21.56
N GLN A 737 20.88 25.25 21.80
CA GLN A 737 21.54 24.18 22.56
C GLN A 737 20.93 24.02 23.97
N GLY A 738 20.60 25.12 24.64
CA GLY A 738 19.95 25.14 25.95
C GLY A 738 18.54 24.55 25.94
N ILE A 739 17.73 24.83 24.91
CA ILE A 739 16.39 24.25 24.74
C ILE A 739 16.48 22.76 24.37
N LEU A 740 17.30 22.40 23.38
CA LEU A 740 17.40 21.03 22.85
C LEU A 740 17.83 20.04 23.93
N ARG A 741 18.76 20.43 24.82
CA ARG A 741 19.20 19.66 26.00
C ARG A 741 18.11 19.43 27.06
N GLN A 742 16.93 20.03 26.93
CA GLN A 742 15.81 19.91 27.88
C GLN A 742 14.58 19.20 27.27
N ILE A 743 14.66 18.76 26.01
CA ILE A 743 13.59 18.02 25.35
C ILE A 743 13.64 16.56 25.79
N HIS A 744 12.53 16.06 26.34
CA HIS A 744 12.40 14.66 26.73
C HIS A 744 11.38 13.96 25.84
N TYR A 745 11.73 12.79 25.32
CA TYR A 745 10.82 11.90 24.61
C TYR A 745 10.15 10.95 25.60
N PHE A 746 8.85 10.70 25.44
CA PHE A 746 8.13 9.72 26.24
C PHE A 746 7.29 8.77 25.38
N SER A 747 7.08 7.55 25.87
CA SER A 747 6.21 6.56 25.26
C SER A 747 5.39 5.83 26.32
N SER A 748 4.09 5.69 26.06
CA SER A 748 3.17 4.90 26.89
C SER A 748 3.34 3.38 26.74
N ARG A 749 4.14 2.92 25.77
CA ARG A 749 4.45 1.50 25.51
C ARG A 749 5.90 1.30 25.06
N PRO A 750 6.89 1.63 25.90
CA PRO A 750 8.30 1.58 25.51
C PRO A 750 8.77 0.17 25.12
N THR A 751 8.12 -0.89 25.62
CA THR A 751 8.47 -2.28 25.30
C THR A 751 7.99 -2.74 23.91
N GLU A 752 7.25 -1.91 23.15
CA GLU A 752 6.93 -2.21 21.74
C GLU A 752 8.13 -1.98 20.80
N PHE A 753 9.20 -1.31 21.27
CA PHE A 753 10.41 -1.03 20.49
C PHE A 753 11.68 -1.43 21.25
N THR A 754 12.66 -2.03 20.55
CA THR A 754 14.01 -2.28 21.11
C THR A 754 14.91 -1.04 21.08
N SER A 755 14.68 -0.14 20.11
CA SER A 755 15.29 1.18 20.06
C SER A 755 14.45 2.16 19.22
N ARG A 756 14.61 3.46 19.44
CA ARG A 756 14.07 4.55 18.61
C ARG A 756 15.21 5.45 18.16
N THR A 757 15.20 5.89 16.90
CA THR A 757 16.22 6.82 16.38
C THR A 757 15.62 8.21 16.19
N PHE A 758 16.31 9.23 16.69
CA PHE A 758 15.93 10.63 16.55
C PHE A 758 16.94 11.36 15.66
N VAL A 759 16.44 12.23 14.78
CA VAL A 759 17.21 13.02 13.83
C VAL A 759 16.99 14.49 14.15
N LEU A 760 18.06 15.17 14.58
CA LEU A 760 18.12 16.61 14.76
C LEU A 760 18.65 17.27 13.48
N GLU A 761 17.92 18.24 12.94
CA GLU A 761 18.28 19.02 11.76
C GLU A 761 18.23 20.50 12.16
N CYS A 762 19.31 21.27 12.00
CA CYS A 762 19.35 22.69 12.36
C CYS A 762 19.91 23.55 11.22
N SER A 763 19.44 24.79 11.12
CA SER A 763 19.80 25.73 10.03
C SER A 763 20.42 27.02 10.55
N LEU A 764 21.64 27.34 10.10
CA LEU A 764 22.29 28.64 10.31
C LEU A 764 21.89 29.67 9.25
N MET A 765 21.87 30.93 9.64
CA MET A 765 21.71 32.08 8.76
C MET A 765 23.03 32.87 8.64
N ASP A 766 23.42 33.23 7.42
CA ASP A 766 24.43 34.25 7.13
C ASP A 766 23.85 35.40 6.29
N ASP A 767 24.59 36.51 6.16
CA ASP A 767 24.13 37.72 5.47
C ASP A 767 24.02 37.56 3.93
N SER A 768 24.41 36.40 3.36
CA SER A 768 24.20 36.06 1.95
C SER A 768 22.93 35.22 1.70
N GLY A 769 22.33 34.68 2.77
CA GLY A 769 21.15 33.84 2.72
C GLY A 769 21.43 32.38 2.36
N ASP A 770 22.68 31.90 2.47
CA ASP A 770 22.99 30.48 2.26
C ASP A 770 22.81 29.68 3.56
N SER A 771 21.74 28.88 3.62
CA SER A 771 21.35 28.13 4.82
C SER A 771 22.14 26.84 5.00
N GLY A 772 23.22 26.92 5.78
CA GLY A 772 24.05 25.78 6.19
C GLY A 772 23.30 24.80 7.11
N ASN A 773 22.51 23.90 6.53
CA ASN A 773 21.79 22.85 7.26
C ASN A 773 22.77 21.78 7.77
N SER A 774 22.68 21.46 9.07
CA SER A 774 23.53 20.47 9.72
C SER A 774 22.67 19.44 10.46
N GLN A 775 22.97 18.16 10.26
CA GLN A 775 22.21 17.02 10.80
C GLN A 775 23.01 16.26 11.86
N PHE A 776 22.32 15.77 12.89
CA PHE A 776 22.85 14.94 13.96
C PHE A 776 21.83 13.84 14.31
N MET A 777 22.29 12.63 14.65
CA MET A 777 21.41 11.48 14.89
C MET A 777 21.76 10.78 16.20
N VAL A 778 20.74 10.45 16.98
CA VAL A 778 20.86 9.73 18.26
C VAL A 778 19.94 8.52 18.27
N LYS A 779 20.46 7.35 18.65
CA LYS A 779 19.70 6.12 18.84
C LYS A 779 19.51 5.87 20.34
N VAL A 780 18.26 5.75 20.75
CA VAL A 780 17.86 5.42 22.13
C VAL A 780 17.50 3.94 22.19
N ASN A 781 18.35 3.14 22.82
CA ASN A 781 18.10 1.74 23.13
C ASN A 781 17.19 1.64 24.38
N ILE A 782 16.21 0.73 24.36
CA ILE A 782 15.23 0.58 25.44
C ILE A 782 15.46 -0.75 26.16
N GLU A 783 15.93 -0.67 27.40
CA GLU A 783 16.20 -1.85 28.23
C GLU A 783 14.90 -2.37 28.88
N VAL A 784 14.43 -3.51 28.39
CA VAL A 784 13.35 -4.28 29.03
C VAL A 784 13.91 -5.02 30.25
N PRO A 785 13.37 -4.82 31.46
CA PRO A 785 13.86 -5.52 32.65
C PRO A 785 13.74 -7.04 32.51
N ARG A 786 14.87 -7.76 32.56
CA ARG A 786 14.85 -9.22 32.72
C ARG A 786 14.24 -9.53 34.10
N PRO A 787 13.31 -10.50 34.22
CA PRO A 787 12.83 -10.91 35.54
C PRO A 787 14.01 -11.45 36.37
N PRO A 788 14.08 -11.17 37.68
CA PRO A 788 15.17 -11.65 38.51
C PRO A 788 15.19 -13.19 38.54
N PRO A 789 16.38 -13.82 38.53
CA PRO A 789 16.47 -15.27 38.58
C PRO A 789 15.82 -15.79 39.86
N ILE A 790 14.94 -16.79 39.71
CA ILE A 790 14.28 -17.45 40.84
C ILE A 790 15.38 -18.08 41.70
N ARG A 791 15.43 -17.73 42.98
CA ARG A 791 16.34 -18.37 43.95
C ARG A 791 15.93 -19.83 44.17
N GLY A 792 16.50 -20.72 43.35
CA GLY A 792 16.55 -22.15 43.64
C GLY A 792 17.34 -22.40 44.93
N TYR A 793 16.91 -23.40 45.70
CA TYR A 793 17.66 -23.91 46.84
C TYR A 793 18.94 -24.61 46.36
N GLN A 794 20.04 -24.47 47.11
CA GLN A 794 21.28 -25.20 46.81
C GLN A 794 21.17 -26.69 47.17
N ARG A 795 21.74 -27.54 46.31
CA ARG A 795 22.55 -28.75 46.59
C ARG A 795 23.35 -29.07 45.31
N GLU A 796 24.68 -29.23 45.37
CA GLU A 796 25.41 -30.45 45.77
C GLU A 796 25.08 -31.61 44.79
N ASP A 797 25.98 -32.12 43.91
CA ASP A 797 27.46 -31.99 43.82
C ASP A 797 28.05 -32.20 42.40
N ASN A 798 29.32 -31.79 42.23
CA ASN A 798 30.43 -32.27 41.37
C ASN A 798 30.41 -32.30 39.81
N GLU A 799 31.59 -31.95 39.25
CA GLU A 799 32.30 -32.55 38.08
C GLU A 799 31.65 -32.46 36.66
N ILE A 800 32.31 -32.03 35.57
CA ILE A 800 33.69 -31.56 35.26
C ILE A 800 33.59 -30.49 34.15
N GLU A 801 34.45 -29.46 34.14
CA GLU A 801 34.83 -28.73 32.91
C GLU A 801 36.37 -28.65 32.82
N GLU A 802 36.91 -28.70 31.60
CA GLU A 802 38.35 -28.69 31.31
C GLU A 802 38.87 -27.26 31.07
N GLU A 803 40.13 -27.00 31.43
CA GLU A 803 40.76 -25.68 31.36
C GLU A 803 41.32 -25.38 29.96
N GLU A 804 41.04 -24.19 29.42
CA GLU A 804 42.01 -23.46 28.58
C GLU A 804 42.10 -22.00 29.07
N GLU A 805 43.33 -21.55 29.33
CA GLU A 805 43.65 -20.22 29.86
C GLU A 805 43.98 -19.23 28.73
N GLU A 806 43.73 -17.93 28.93
CA GLU A 806 44.67 -16.88 28.48
C GLU A 806 44.51 -15.60 29.34
N GLU A 807 45.59 -14.82 29.48
CA GLU A 807 45.83 -13.93 30.65
C GLU A 807 45.32 -12.47 30.50
N GLU A 808 44.87 -11.85 31.61
CA GLU A 808 44.75 -10.39 31.74
C GLU A 808 46.02 -9.75 32.35
N GLY A 809 46.61 -8.79 31.62
CA GLY A 809 47.74 -7.98 32.10
C GLY A 809 47.32 -6.73 32.90
N ILE A 810 47.23 -6.84 34.23
CA ILE A 810 46.82 -5.75 35.13
C ILE A 810 47.94 -4.71 35.37
N VAL A 811 47.61 -3.41 35.27
CA VAL A 811 48.29 -2.34 36.03
C VAL A 811 47.26 -1.36 36.60
N ALA A 812 47.37 -1.03 37.89
CA ALA A 812 46.46 -0.14 38.62
C ALA A 812 47.17 1.09 39.21
N ALA A 813 46.42 2.11 39.69
CA ALA A 813 46.51 2.60 41.09
C ALA A 813 45.83 3.97 41.38
N THR A 814 44.98 4.02 42.44
CA THR A 814 44.86 5.11 43.46
C THR A 814 44.31 6.52 43.07
N SER A 815 43.69 7.35 43.96
CA SER A 815 43.21 7.16 45.35
C SER A 815 42.24 8.28 45.86
N LYS A 816 41.08 7.88 46.42
CA LYS A 816 40.34 8.35 47.64
C LYS A 816 40.13 9.85 47.99
N SER A 817 38.85 10.20 48.26
CA SER A 817 38.37 10.90 49.50
C SER A 817 36.81 10.84 49.57
N HIS A 818 36.16 10.10 50.48
CA HIS A 818 35.68 10.47 51.84
C HIS A 818 34.32 11.22 51.94
N MET A 819 33.46 10.77 52.88
CA MET A 819 32.04 11.17 53.15
C MET A 819 31.94 12.12 54.39
N PRO A 820 30.79 12.43 55.06
CA PRO A 820 29.35 12.14 54.82
C PRO A 820 28.32 13.29 55.11
N HIS A 821 27.03 13.12 54.74
CA HIS A 821 25.87 13.08 55.69
C HIS A 821 24.48 12.85 55.04
N GLN A 822 23.49 12.54 55.88
CA GLN A 822 22.04 12.31 55.59
C GLN A 822 21.32 13.65 55.25
N MET A 823 20.06 13.76 54.76
CA MET A 823 18.83 13.06 55.19
C MET A 823 17.61 13.46 54.33
N THR A 824 16.63 12.55 54.18
CA THR A 824 15.19 12.78 53.88
C THR A 824 14.74 13.85 52.86
N LEU A 825 14.21 13.38 51.72
CA LEU A 825 13.29 14.14 50.87
C LEU A 825 11.85 14.05 51.43
N GLN A 826 11.15 15.19 51.54
CA GLN A 826 9.72 15.24 51.87
C GLN A 826 8.93 15.99 50.79
N LYS A 827 7.67 15.56 50.62
CA LYS A 827 6.73 15.94 49.55
C LYS A 827 6.48 17.46 49.48
N LEU A 828 6.35 17.99 48.27
CA LEU A 828 5.74 19.30 47.99
C LEU A 828 5.00 19.21 46.63
N GLU A 829 3.67 19.22 46.69
CA GLU A 829 2.79 19.36 45.51
C GLU A 829 2.70 20.81 45.05
N TRP A 830 2.24 21.00 43.81
CA TRP A 830 1.85 22.30 43.24
C TRP A 830 0.60 22.12 42.39
N ASP A 831 -0.50 22.77 42.77
CA ASP A 831 -1.76 22.79 42.03
C ASP A 831 -1.85 24.05 41.12
N PRO A 832 -2.29 23.93 39.85
CA PRO A 832 -2.69 25.06 39.03
C PRO A 832 -4.16 25.48 39.31
N PRO A 833 -4.52 26.78 39.17
CA PRO A 833 -5.86 27.27 39.49
C PRO A 833 -6.89 27.08 38.35
N GLN A 834 -8.17 26.92 38.71
CA GLN A 834 -9.31 26.85 37.78
C GLN A 834 -10.12 28.16 37.68
N PRO A 835 -10.80 28.38 36.54
CA PRO A 835 -12.06 29.13 36.46
C PRO A 835 -13.27 28.24 36.10
N LYS A 836 -14.11 28.01 37.12
CA LYS A 836 -15.46 27.42 37.16
C LYS A 836 -16.37 27.66 35.93
N TYR A 837 -17.26 26.71 35.62
CA TYR A 837 -18.72 26.92 35.74
C TYR A 837 -19.52 25.59 35.75
N GLU A 838 -20.64 25.55 36.49
CA GLU A 838 -21.53 24.38 36.73
C GLU A 838 -22.88 24.89 37.35
N PRO A 839 -23.97 24.10 37.56
CA PRO A 839 -24.86 23.48 36.56
C PRO A 839 -26.39 23.71 36.78
N SER A 840 -27.22 23.29 35.81
CA SER A 840 -28.66 22.94 35.98
C SER A 840 -29.13 22.12 34.75
N ALA A 841 -29.71 20.91 34.80
CA ALA A 841 -30.94 20.43 35.48
C ALA A 841 -32.21 21.14 34.95
N LEU A 842 -33.27 20.50 34.41
CA LEU A 842 -33.70 19.09 34.18
C LEU A 842 -34.73 19.11 32.98
N SER A 843 -35.46 18.10 32.44
CA SER A 843 -35.72 16.65 32.66
C SER A 843 -36.60 16.05 31.51
N VAL A 844 -36.47 14.74 31.18
CA VAL A 844 -37.55 13.82 30.65
C VAL A 844 -38.08 14.11 29.20
N VAL A 845 -38.23 13.17 28.23
CA VAL A 845 -38.88 11.83 28.17
C VAL A 845 -38.12 10.79 27.27
N HIS A 846 -38.41 9.50 27.49
CA HIS A 846 -38.22 8.24 26.70
C HIS A 846 -38.46 8.29 25.15
N LEU A 847 -38.20 7.26 24.29
CA LEU A 847 -38.21 5.77 24.45
C LEU A 847 -37.42 5.00 23.33
N SER A 848 -36.77 3.85 23.67
CA SER A 848 -36.39 2.63 22.85
C SER A 848 -35.80 2.71 21.41
N GLY A 849 -34.89 1.82 20.97
CA GLY A 849 -34.18 0.70 21.65
C GLY A 849 -33.67 -0.42 20.70
N TYR A 850 -32.91 -1.39 21.26
CA TYR A 850 -32.42 -2.67 20.66
C TYR A 850 -31.35 -2.64 19.53
N ASP A 851 -30.39 -3.58 19.41
CA ASP A 851 -29.67 -4.40 20.41
C ASP A 851 -28.41 -5.10 19.82
N GLY A 852 -27.38 -5.34 20.64
CA GLY A 852 -26.33 -6.37 20.44
C GLY A 852 -25.32 -6.24 19.27
N TYR A 853 -24.19 -6.97 19.26
CA TYR A 853 -23.42 -7.62 20.34
C TYR A 853 -21.96 -7.78 19.90
N MET A 854 -21.01 -7.56 20.81
CA MET A 854 -19.61 -8.00 20.69
C MET A 854 -19.30 -9.04 21.78
N TYR A 855 -18.35 -9.94 21.55
CA TYR A 855 -17.59 -10.56 22.64
C TYR A 855 -16.17 -10.97 22.20
N SER A 856 -15.16 -10.46 22.91
CA SER A 856 -13.78 -10.96 22.89
C SER A 856 -13.56 -11.96 24.04
N LYS A 857 -12.42 -12.66 24.06
CA LYS A 857 -12.02 -13.50 25.20
C LYS A 857 -10.72 -13.03 25.84
N GLY A 858 -10.80 -12.74 27.14
CA GLY A 858 -9.66 -12.67 28.04
C GLY A 858 -9.90 -13.58 29.25
N THR A 859 -8.86 -14.26 29.74
CA THR A 859 -8.90 -15.03 31.00
C THR A 859 -8.37 -14.17 32.14
N PRO A 860 -8.52 -14.54 33.44
CA PRO A 860 -7.47 -15.38 34.03
C PRO A 860 -7.82 -16.26 35.28
N ASN A 861 -6.85 -17.12 35.61
CA ASN A 861 -6.41 -17.53 36.96
C ASN A 861 -7.08 -18.65 37.78
N LYS A 862 -6.34 -19.07 38.82
CA LYS A 862 -6.32 -20.38 39.49
C LYS A 862 -6.78 -20.30 40.95
N THR A 863 -7.20 -21.43 41.54
CA THR A 863 -6.64 -22.08 42.77
C THR A 863 -7.61 -23.10 43.39
N GLY A 864 -7.11 -23.96 44.28
CA GLY A 864 -7.92 -24.71 45.25
C GLY A 864 -7.96 -26.23 45.03
N VAL A 865 -7.46 -26.98 46.02
CA VAL A 865 -7.66 -28.44 46.14
C VAL A 865 -8.35 -28.73 47.48
N SER A 866 -9.44 -29.49 47.44
CA SER A 866 -9.93 -30.27 48.57
C SER A 866 -10.78 -31.42 48.04
N GLY A 867 -10.63 -32.62 48.59
CA GLY A 867 -11.35 -33.81 48.14
C GLY A 867 -12.58 -34.10 48.99
N MET A 868 -13.73 -34.36 48.35
CA MET A 868 -14.81 -35.09 49.00
C MET A 868 -15.67 -35.91 48.02
N THR A 869 -15.87 -37.17 48.40
CA THR A 869 -17.13 -37.93 48.26
C THR A 869 -17.57 -38.38 46.84
N ILE A 870 -17.66 -39.70 46.70
CA ILE A 870 -18.30 -40.44 45.60
C ILE A 870 -19.83 -40.27 45.68
N ILE A 871 -20.61 -40.76 44.69
CA ILE A 871 -22.08 -40.81 44.63
C ILE A 871 -22.74 -39.54 44.03
N ALA A 872 -22.63 -39.38 42.71
CA ALA A 872 -23.49 -38.48 41.92
C ALA A 872 -23.74 -38.89 40.45
N VAL A 873 -22.97 -39.85 39.89
CA VAL A 873 -22.90 -40.07 38.42
C VAL A 873 -23.83 -41.18 37.90
N VAL A 874 -24.36 -42.06 38.75
CA VAL A 874 -25.21 -43.19 38.32
C VAL A 874 -26.66 -42.77 38.01
N GLY A 875 -27.08 -41.57 38.42
CA GLY A 875 -28.47 -41.09 38.23
C GLY A 875 -28.79 -40.46 36.86
N SER A 876 -27.80 -39.92 36.15
CA SER A 876 -28.03 -39.07 34.97
C SER A 876 -28.18 -39.84 33.65
N CYS A 877 -27.52 -40.99 33.49
CA CYS A 877 -27.62 -41.79 32.26
C CYS A 877 -29.01 -42.39 32.03
N PHE A 878 -29.80 -42.65 33.08
CA PHE A 878 -31.11 -43.30 32.95
C PHE A 878 -32.17 -42.37 32.34
N ALA A 879 -32.11 -41.07 32.64
CA ALA A 879 -33.07 -40.07 32.14
C ALA A 879 -32.94 -39.81 30.63
N ILE A 880 -31.71 -39.80 30.11
CA ILE A 880 -31.42 -39.53 28.69
C ILE A 880 -31.91 -40.68 27.80
N VAL A 881 -31.71 -41.93 28.24
CA VAL A 881 -32.19 -43.12 27.51
C VAL A 881 -33.73 -43.15 27.44
N THR A 882 -34.43 -42.78 28.52
CA THR A 882 -35.90 -42.71 28.51
C THR A 882 -36.47 -41.64 27.57
N LEU A 883 -35.77 -40.51 27.38
CA LEU A 883 -36.27 -39.41 26.56
C LEU A 883 -36.08 -39.67 25.05
N LEU A 884 -34.98 -40.33 24.66
CA LEU A 884 -34.74 -40.75 23.27
C LEU A 884 -35.75 -41.80 22.78
N VAL A 885 -36.23 -42.69 23.66
CA VAL A 885 -37.27 -43.69 23.33
C VAL A 885 -38.64 -43.05 23.08
N ALA A 886 -38.92 -41.87 23.65
CA ALA A 886 -40.18 -41.16 23.44
C ALA A 886 -40.27 -40.52 22.04
N VAL A 887 -39.18 -39.92 21.55
CA VAL A 887 -39.13 -39.26 20.23
C VAL A 887 -39.24 -40.29 19.09
N ALA A 888 -38.69 -41.49 19.28
CA ALA A 888 -38.69 -42.57 18.27
C ALA A 888 -40.08 -43.19 17.96
N ARG A 889 -41.18 -42.69 18.55
CA ARG A 889 -42.54 -43.25 18.37
C ARG A 889 -43.58 -42.34 17.72
N LEU A 890 -43.21 -41.13 17.28
CA LEU A 890 -44.14 -40.26 16.52
C LEU A 890 -43.63 -39.95 15.10
N ARG A 891 -44.45 -40.35 14.12
CA ARG A 891 -44.37 -40.01 12.68
C ARG A 891 -43.20 -40.60 11.89
N GLY A 892 -43.20 -41.93 11.78
CA GLY A 892 -42.82 -42.53 10.50
C GLY A 892 -43.97 -42.42 9.49
N SER A 893 -43.82 -41.62 8.43
CA SER A 893 -44.70 -41.67 7.25
C SER A 893 -44.05 -41.08 5.98
N ARG A 894 -43.66 -41.98 5.05
CA ARG A 894 -43.43 -41.76 3.59
C ARG A 894 -42.38 -40.68 3.19
N THR A 895 -41.18 -41.10 2.78
CA THR A 895 -40.76 -41.41 1.37
C THR A 895 -40.89 -40.23 0.41
N ARG A 896 -39.85 -39.56 -0.12
CA ARG A 896 -38.46 -39.90 -0.57
C ARG A 896 -38.36 -40.33 -2.05
N GLY A 897 -37.85 -39.41 -2.87
CA GLY A 897 -37.44 -39.52 -4.29
C GLY A 897 -37.27 -38.09 -4.85
N ARG A 898 -36.33 -37.74 -5.74
CA ARG A 898 -35.40 -38.51 -6.61
C ARG A 898 -34.04 -37.76 -6.76
N LYS A 899 -33.05 -38.36 -7.46
CA LYS A 899 -31.68 -37.86 -7.71
C LYS A 899 -31.52 -37.16 -9.08
N ARG A 900 -30.65 -36.12 -9.14
CA ARG A 900 -29.85 -35.62 -10.31
C ARG A 900 -30.68 -35.12 -11.53
N VAL A 901 -30.18 -34.34 -12.50
CA VAL A 901 -28.83 -34.08 -13.07
C VAL A 901 -28.55 -32.54 -13.15
N ALA A 902 -27.52 -32.09 -13.87
CA ALA A 902 -26.95 -30.73 -13.94
C ALA A 902 -27.44 -29.89 -15.16
N ASP A 903 -26.83 -28.69 -15.29
CA ASP A 903 -26.85 -27.73 -16.42
C ASP A 903 -28.21 -27.00 -16.63
N GLU A 904 -28.31 -25.74 -17.08
CA GLU A 904 -27.32 -24.78 -17.62
C GLU A 904 -27.77 -23.30 -17.35
N HIS A 905 -27.17 -22.31 -18.05
CA HIS A 905 -27.52 -20.89 -18.30
C HIS A 905 -29.02 -20.44 -18.21
N ASP A 906 -29.43 -19.15 -18.08
CA ASP A 906 -28.75 -17.83 -17.94
C ASP A 906 -29.74 -16.74 -17.46
N GLU A 907 -29.21 -15.54 -17.14
CA GLU A 907 -29.78 -14.15 -17.24
C GLU A 907 -31.15 -13.74 -16.61
N ASP A 908 -31.20 -12.43 -16.29
CA ASP A 908 -32.32 -11.48 -16.07
C ASP A 908 -33.47 -11.75 -15.06
N ASP A 909 -33.81 -10.68 -14.31
CA ASP A 909 -35.04 -10.54 -13.53
C ASP A 909 -35.41 -9.04 -13.39
N ASP A 910 -36.24 -8.53 -14.32
CA ASP A 910 -37.07 -7.33 -14.08
C ASP A 910 -38.19 -7.77 -13.12
N GLY A 911 -38.37 -7.18 -11.93
CA GLY A 911 -39.01 -5.87 -11.76
C GLY A 911 -40.35 -6.02 -11.02
N GLU A 912 -41.00 -4.90 -10.67
CA GLU A 912 -42.37 -4.84 -10.07
C GLU A 912 -42.53 -5.48 -8.65
N ALA A 913 -43.49 -5.07 -7.78
CA ALA A 913 -44.28 -3.83 -7.65
C ALA A 913 -44.92 -3.76 -6.23
N GLU A 914 -45.96 -2.92 -6.09
CA GLU A 914 -46.99 -2.83 -5.02
C GLU A 914 -46.81 -1.78 -3.89
N ASP A 915 -47.31 -0.58 -4.20
CA ASP A 915 -48.46 0.10 -3.56
C ASP A 915 -48.36 0.83 -2.20
N GLY A 916 -49.07 1.97 -2.17
CA GLY A 916 -49.27 2.88 -1.03
C GLY A 916 -49.99 4.16 -1.51
N GLU A 917 -51.25 4.34 -1.14
CA GLU A 917 -52.19 5.26 -1.81
C GLU A 917 -52.32 6.68 -1.21
N GLU A 918 -52.78 7.59 -2.08
CA GLU A 918 -53.79 8.66 -1.86
C GLU A 918 -53.52 10.06 -1.21
N GLU A 919 -54.19 11.02 -1.86
CA GLU A 919 -54.80 12.30 -1.43
C GLU A 919 -54.03 13.62 -1.15
N LEU A 920 -54.19 14.55 -2.13
CA LEU A 920 -54.90 15.85 -2.06
C LEU A 920 -54.15 17.23 -2.09
N SER A 921 -54.70 18.07 -2.98
CA SER A 921 -54.84 19.55 -3.00
C SER A 921 -53.64 20.51 -3.09
N ASP A 922 -53.69 21.67 -3.78
CA ASP A 922 -54.59 22.19 -4.86
C ASP A 922 -53.96 23.45 -5.54
N ASP A 923 -54.73 24.16 -6.38
CA ASP A 923 -54.58 25.56 -6.83
C ASP A 923 -53.59 25.93 -7.98
N GLU A 924 -53.94 25.45 -9.18
CA GLU A 924 -54.41 26.22 -10.36
C GLU A 924 -53.78 27.55 -10.91
N GLU A 925 -54.19 27.81 -12.16
CA GLU A 925 -54.25 29.06 -12.96
C GLU A 925 -53.01 29.60 -13.73
N ALA A 926 -53.12 30.03 -15.01
CA ALA A 926 -54.15 29.77 -16.04
C ALA A 926 -53.72 30.27 -17.45
N ILE A 927 -54.56 29.92 -18.45
CA ILE A 927 -54.80 30.56 -19.77
C ILE A 927 -54.06 30.00 -21.00
N LEU A 928 -54.90 29.60 -21.98
CA LEU A 928 -54.64 29.01 -23.31
C LEU A 928 -55.12 30.05 -24.40
N PRO A 929 -55.50 29.70 -25.65
CA PRO A 929 -55.22 28.53 -26.52
C PRO A 929 -54.77 28.91 -27.96
N HIS A 930 -54.46 27.93 -28.82
CA HIS A 930 -55.15 27.82 -30.13
C HIS A 930 -54.98 26.46 -30.86
N VAL A 931 -56.05 25.64 -30.79
CA VAL A 931 -56.66 24.80 -31.86
C VAL A 931 -55.86 23.69 -32.61
N ARG A 932 -56.50 22.51 -32.59
CA ARG A 932 -56.46 21.27 -33.44
C ARG A 932 -56.10 21.51 -34.93
N SER A 933 -55.68 20.53 -35.75
CA SER A 933 -55.82 19.04 -35.76
C SER A 933 -54.56 18.41 -36.42
N GLY A 934 -54.37 17.11 -36.68
CA GLY A 934 -55.17 15.89 -36.50
C GLY A 934 -54.99 14.93 -37.70
N ASP A 935 -54.71 13.66 -37.39
CA ASP A 935 -54.68 12.46 -38.25
C ASP A 935 -53.53 12.14 -39.24
N ARG A 936 -53.40 10.83 -39.43
CA ARG A 936 -52.30 10.03 -40.02
C ARG A 936 -52.36 9.95 -41.56
N ILE A 937 -51.23 9.59 -42.22
CA ILE A 937 -51.06 8.36 -43.05
C ILE A 937 -49.62 8.22 -43.60
N ARG A 938 -49.26 7.02 -44.09
CA ARG A 938 -47.92 6.58 -44.58
C ARG A 938 -47.65 6.92 -46.05
N GLN A 939 -46.35 7.07 -46.39
CA GLN A 939 -45.63 6.65 -47.65
C GLN A 939 -46.20 7.15 -49.02
N THR A 940 -45.43 7.37 -50.09
CA THR A 940 -44.14 6.85 -50.60
C THR A 940 -43.33 7.96 -51.33
N SER A 941 -42.08 7.65 -51.78
CA SER A 941 -41.38 8.17 -53.00
C SER A 941 -41.33 9.69 -53.27
N GLY A 942 -40.18 10.33 -53.53
CA GLY A 942 -39.00 9.86 -54.26
C GLY A 942 -38.92 10.56 -55.63
N LEU A 943 -37.73 10.59 -56.28
CA LEU A 943 -37.36 11.41 -57.46
C LEU A 943 -37.04 12.88 -57.10
N GLU A 944 -36.05 13.58 -57.70
CA GLU A 944 -34.86 13.17 -58.49
C GLU A 944 -33.93 14.40 -58.58
N TRP A 945 -32.62 14.20 -58.80
CA TRP A 945 -31.72 15.25 -59.32
C TRP A 945 -30.93 14.66 -60.48
N ASP A 946 -31.00 15.32 -61.62
CA ASP A 946 -30.46 14.84 -62.90
C ASP A 946 -28.94 15.09 -63.02
N ASP A 947 -28.30 14.36 -63.91
CA ASP A 947 -26.85 14.18 -64.04
C ASP A 947 -26.25 15.08 -65.15
N SER A 948 -25.01 14.77 -65.54
CA SER A 948 -24.18 15.37 -66.59
C SER A 948 -23.32 16.57 -66.15
N THR A 949 -22.07 16.69 -66.62
CA THR A 949 -21.46 16.06 -67.82
C THR A 949 -20.17 15.27 -67.57
N LEU A 950 -19.88 14.42 -68.57
CA LEU A 950 -18.80 13.44 -68.66
C LEU A 950 -17.39 14.02 -68.37
N HIS A 951 -16.44 13.27 -67.78
CA HIS A 951 -15.84 11.99 -68.22
C HIS A 951 -14.96 12.11 -69.47
N ASP A 952 -13.64 11.95 -69.30
CA ASP A 952 -12.80 10.98 -70.03
C ASP A 952 -11.31 11.14 -69.65
N SER A 953 -10.44 10.13 -69.62
CA SER A 953 -10.59 8.65 -69.60
C SER A 953 -9.15 8.04 -69.53
N LEU A 954 -8.85 6.79 -69.17
CA LEU A 954 -9.54 5.66 -68.51
C LEU A 954 -8.45 4.60 -68.16
N VAL A 955 -8.84 3.35 -67.85
CA VAL A 955 -8.04 2.10 -67.93
C VAL A 955 -7.04 1.83 -66.78
N ASN A 956 -7.02 0.71 -66.03
CA ASN A 956 -7.91 -0.44 -65.74
C ASN A 956 -7.20 -1.32 -64.65
N LEU A 957 -7.76 -2.29 -63.91
CA LEU A 957 -9.10 -2.91 -63.83
C LEU A 957 -9.30 -3.65 -62.46
N ASN A 958 -10.53 -3.62 -61.94
CA ASN A 958 -11.22 -4.66 -61.13
C ASN A 958 -10.66 -5.24 -59.79
N CYS A 959 -11.30 -4.79 -58.69
CA CYS A 959 -12.38 -5.48 -57.95
C CYS A 959 -12.19 -6.79 -57.15
N LYS A 960 -12.78 -6.77 -55.94
CA LYS A 960 -13.35 -7.86 -55.10
C LYS A 960 -12.36 -8.76 -54.32
N HIS A 961 -12.69 -9.31 -53.14
CA HIS A 961 -14.00 -9.40 -52.45
C HIS A 961 -14.00 -8.94 -50.97
N THR A 962 -15.21 -8.73 -50.47
CA THR A 962 -15.72 -8.14 -49.21
C THR A 962 -15.54 -8.90 -47.88
N TYR A 963 -15.58 -8.13 -46.77
CA TYR A 963 -15.93 -8.48 -45.38
C TYR A 963 -15.01 -9.49 -44.66
N ARG A 964 -14.70 -9.29 -43.37
CA ARG A 964 -15.55 -8.78 -42.28
C ARG A 964 -14.90 -7.70 -41.43
#